data_AF-A0AAD4JGP9-F1
#
_entry.id   AF-A0AAD4JGP9-F1
#
_cell.length_a   1.000
_cell.length_b   1.000
_cell.length_c   1.000
_cell.angle_alpha   90.00
_cell.angle_beta   90.00
_cell.angle_gamma   90.00
#
_symmetry.space_group_name_H-M   'P 1'
#
loop_
_entity.id
_entity.type
_entity.pdbx_description
1 polymer ?
#
loop_
_entity_poly.entity_id
_entity_poly.type
_entity_poly.pdbx_seq_one_letter_code
_entity_poly.pdbx_strand_id
1 'polypeptide(L)'
;MALSTLSISGSLTKGVGADAQRLCSQWLHGVDLQCHFSYKDNKLKAKRRLSGVCASSPERGEYFSEKPPTPLLDTVNYPIHMKNLSVKELQQLADELRSDLIFNVSKTGGHLGSGLGVVELTVALHYVFNAPQDRILWDVGHQSYPHKILTGRRHRMPTLRQTEGLSGFTKRDESEYDCFGAGHSSTTISAGLGMAVGRDLKGRKNHVVAVIGDGAMTAGQAYEAMNNAGYLDSDIIVILNDNKQVSLPTANLDGPIPPVGALSSALSRLQSNRPLRELREVAKGVTKQIGGTMHELAAKVDEYARGLISGSGSTLFEELGLYYIGPFDGHNIDDLTSILKEVKNTKITGPVLIHVITEKGRGYPYAEKSADKYHGVNKFEPATGKQFKPSAPTKSYTTYFADALIAEAEADKDIVAIHAAMGGGTGLNLFNHRFPKRCFDVGIAEQHAVTFAAGLACEGIKPFCTIYSTFLQRAYDQVVHDVDLQKLPVRFAMDRAGLVGADGPTHCGAFDVTFMACLPNMVVMAPSDEAELFHMVATAAAIDDRPSCFRYPRGNGAGVELPLGNKGVPLEVGKGRILIEGERVALVGYGAAVQSCLAAAALVEPHGLRLTVADARFCKPLDQGLIRSLARTHEVLITVEEGSIGGFGSHVAQFMSVDGLLDGKLKLRPLLLPDRYIDHGSPADQLTQAGLTPSHIAAAVFNILESWKAREALEIMSINQNYIKYYCDYCDTYLTHDSPSVRKQHNAGYKHKANIRSYYQKFEEQQTQILIDQKIKDHLGQTVVYQQIGAAYNQHLAAFPGARPRLPVMPPPMLPIPGAVPHHLVPGIRPPMLPVPISAPGYANAPMMSMQPPPSSALPPQTSGAPAPPSTSTPLPIPGGGGQTPSSSGVLPVDTQMYNFNPTATANASGYSYPQSSQTSH
;
A
#
# COMPACT_ATOMS: atom_id res chain seq x y z
N MET A 1 33.50 38.40 43.49
CA MET A 1 33.62 39.32 42.34
C MET A 1 32.32 39.14 41.55
N ALA A 2 31.39 40.10 41.41
CA ALA A 2 31.51 41.54 41.14
C ALA A 2 31.99 41.78 39.69
N LEU A 3 31.31 42.51 38.79
CA LEU A 3 30.12 43.41 38.86
C LEU A 3 29.23 43.21 37.60
N SER A 4 27.88 43.13 37.65
CA SER A 4 26.83 44.20 37.67
C SER A 4 26.75 45.05 36.38
N THR A 5 25.60 45.52 35.84
CA THR A 5 24.18 45.69 36.25
C THR A 5 23.23 45.35 35.07
N LEU A 6 21.98 44.86 35.19
CA LEU A 6 20.74 45.48 35.72
C LEU A 6 20.35 46.82 35.03
N SER A 7 19.09 47.15 34.68
CA SER A 7 17.80 46.40 34.69
C SER A 7 16.61 47.28 34.23
N ILE A 8 15.44 46.68 33.93
CA ILE A 8 14.06 47.24 34.13
C ILE A 8 13.64 48.44 33.22
N SER A 9 12.36 48.70 32.89
CA SER A 9 11.16 47.87 32.60
C SER A 9 10.06 48.76 31.97
N GLY A 10 9.04 48.20 31.30
CA GLY A 10 7.86 48.95 30.82
C GLY A 10 6.74 48.02 30.35
N SER A 11 5.47 48.39 30.55
CA SER A 11 4.31 47.49 30.38
C SER A 11 3.03 48.23 29.92
N LEU A 12 1.97 47.44 29.65
CA LEU A 12 0.54 47.80 29.56
C LEU A 12 -0.08 48.36 28.23
N THR A 13 -0.56 47.42 27.41
CA THR A 13 -1.98 47.25 26.96
C THR A 13 -2.80 48.26 26.13
N LYS A 14 -3.59 47.67 25.20
CA LYS A 14 -5.00 47.97 24.78
C LYS A 14 -5.29 49.08 23.72
N GLY A 15 -6.39 48.84 22.97
CA GLY A 15 -6.99 49.72 21.93
C GLY A 15 -6.56 49.33 20.51
N VAL A 16 -7.35 48.76 19.57
CA VAL A 16 -8.79 48.80 19.18
C VAL A 16 -9.16 49.97 18.27
N GLY A 17 -9.60 49.62 17.05
CA GLY A 17 -10.17 50.49 16.01
C GLY A 17 -9.24 50.76 14.81
N ALA A 18 -9.69 51.03 13.57
CA ALA A 18 -10.84 50.54 12.78
C ALA A 18 -10.82 51.22 11.39
N ASP A 19 -11.03 50.44 10.32
CA ASP A 19 -11.62 50.82 9.02
C ASP A 19 -10.98 51.87 8.06
N ALA A 20 -11.57 51.88 6.85
CA ALA A 20 -11.55 52.89 5.77
C ALA A 20 -10.37 52.93 4.76
N GLN A 21 -10.62 52.32 3.59
CA GLN A 21 -10.01 52.73 2.31
C GLN A 21 -10.70 54.01 1.77
N ARG A 22 -9.99 54.90 1.03
CA ARG A 22 -10.27 55.25 -0.40
C ARG A 22 -9.66 56.58 -0.93
N LEU A 23 -9.31 56.55 -2.25
CA LEU A 23 -9.27 57.65 -3.25
C LEU A 23 -8.22 58.77 -3.03
N CYS A 24 -7.71 59.51 -4.05
CA CYS A 24 -7.86 59.50 -5.53
C CYS A 24 -6.47 59.83 -6.17
N SER A 25 -6.18 60.29 -7.41
CA SER A 25 -6.87 60.67 -8.67
C SER A 25 -5.79 60.72 -9.79
N GLN A 26 -5.92 60.04 -10.93
CA GLN A 26 -6.49 60.49 -12.25
C GLN A 26 -5.65 61.46 -13.11
N TRP A 27 -5.95 61.44 -14.43
CA TRP A 27 -5.43 62.23 -15.59
C TRP A 27 -4.10 61.76 -16.25
N LEU A 28 -3.95 61.70 -17.59
CA LEU A 28 -4.89 61.41 -18.71
C LEU A 28 -4.10 61.00 -20.01
N HIS A 29 -4.76 60.83 -21.17
CA HIS A 29 -4.22 60.38 -22.48
C HIS A 29 -3.16 61.32 -23.12
N GLY A 30 -2.36 60.95 -24.13
CA GLY A 30 -2.15 59.65 -24.82
C GLY A 30 -1.52 59.78 -26.23
N VAL A 31 -1.25 58.63 -26.88
CA VAL A 31 -0.98 58.34 -28.32
C VAL A 31 0.19 59.01 -29.12
N ASP A 32 1.01 58.12 -29.72
CA ASP A 32 1.45 58.04 -31.14
C ASP A 32 2.86 58.41 -31.69
N LEU A 33 3.28 57.52 -32.62
CA LEU A 33 4.21 57.59 -33.77
C LEU A 33 5.68 58.10 -33.71
N GLN A 34 6.58 57.14 -33.98
CA GLN A 34 7.77 57.15 -34.87
C GLN A 34 8.63 58.43 -35.07
N CYS A 35 9.95 58.30 -34.83
CA CYS A 35 10.96 58.59 -35.86
C CYS A 35 12.32 57.88 -35.60
N HIS A 36 13.27 58.00 -36.55
CA HIS A 36 14.44 57.11 -36.69
C HIS A 36 15.80 57.87 -36.74
N PHE A 37 16.90 57.11 -36.62
CA PHE A 37 18.31 57.47 -36.95
C PHE A 37 19.09 58.52 -36.13
N SER A 38 20.22 58.08 -35.59
CA SER A 38 21.54 58.54 -36.09
C SER A 38 22.59 57.43 -35.94
N TYR A 39 23.73 57.54 -36.63
CA TYR A 39 24.66 56.44 -36.91
C TYR A 39 26.10 56.84 -36.56
N LYS A 40 26.95 55.88 -36.12
CA LYS A 40 28.42 56.01 -36.22
C LYS A 40 29.13 54.65 -36.13
N ASP A 41 29.95 54.37 -37.14
CA ASP A 41 30.72 53.13 -37.30
C ASP A 41 31.95 53.04 -36.38
N ASN A 42 32.36 51.81 -36.03
CA ASN A 42 33.55 51.24 -36.68
C ASN A 42 33.70 49.70 -36.65
N LYS A 43 34.41 49.21 -37.67
CA LYS A 43 34.54 47.81 -38.07
C LYS A 43 35.52 47.02 -37.19
N LEU A 44 35.33 45.70 -37.04
CA LEU A 44 36.46 44.75 -36.98
C LEU A 44 36.10 43.30 -37.35
N LYS A 45 36.58 42.87 -38.52
CA LYS A 45 36.94 41.50 -38.99
C LYS A 45 36.11 40.28 -38.51
N ALA A 46 35.39 39.67 -39.46
CA ALA A 46 34.98 38.27 -39.38
C ALA A 46 36.16 37.29 -39.58
N LYS A 47 36.05 36.06 -39.02
CA LYS A 47 36.86 34.89 -39.37
C LYS A 47 35.93 33.69 -39.61
N ARG A 48 36.33 32.78 -40.52
CA ARG A 48 35.49 31.64 -40.97
C ARG A 48 35.19 30.63 -39.86
N ARG A 49 34.00 30.03 -39.91
CA ARG A 49 33.68 28.76 -39.22
C ARG A 49 34.68 27.67 -39.65
N LEU A 50 35.07 26.84 -38.69
CA LEU A 50 35.50 25.46 -38.89
C LEU A 50 34.61 24.56 -38.04
N SER A 51 34.33 23.36 -38.52
CA SER A 51 33.38 22.43 -37.90
C SER A 51 33.99 21.72 -36.69
N GLY A 52 33.39 21.89 -35.52
CA GLY A 52 33.69 21.11 -34.33
C GLY A 52 32.54 21.16 -33.34
N VAL A 53 31.78 20.06 -33.23
CA VAL A 53 30.76 19.91 -32.17
C VAL A 53 31.48 19.39 -30.92
N CYS A 54 32.07 20.32 -30.17
CA CYS A 54 32.44 20.04 -28.79
C CYS A 54 31.18 20.18 -27.92
N ALA A 55 30.63 19.06 -27.46
CA ALA A 55 29.71 19.08 -26.34
C ALA A 55 30.49 19.56 -25.10
N SER A 56 30.15 20.73 -24.58
CA SER A 56 30.69 21.21 -23.31
C SER A 56 30.11 20.38 -22.17
N SER A 57 30.97 19.85 -21.30
CA SER A 57 30.57 19.17 -20.06
C SER A 57 29.62 20.06 -19.24
N PRO A 58 28.56 19.51 -18.60
CA PRO A 58 27.60 20.27 -17.81
C PRO A 58 28.16 20.68 -16.43
N GLU A 59 29.31 21.36 -16.41
CA GLU A 59 29.87 22.03 -15.22
C GLU A 59 29.04 23.26 -14.78
N ARG A 60 27.95 23.56 -15.49
CA ARG A 60 26.90 24.52 -15.11
C ARG A 60 25.55 23.80 -15.19
N GLY A 61 24.81 23.80 -14.08
CA GLY A 61 23.55 23.08 -13.93
C GLY A 61 22.38 23.72 -14.67
N GLU A 62 22.39 23.63 -16.00
CA GLU A 62 21.29 24.10 -16.87
C GLU A 62 20.15 23.05 -16.90
N TYR A 63 19.37 22.98 -15.83
CA TYR A 63 18.20 22.10 -15.73
C TYR A 63 17.02 22.65 -16.54
N PHE A 64 16.98 22.34 -17.83
CA PHE A 64 15.97 22.85 -18.75
C PHE A 64 14.54 22.35 -18.46
N SER A 65 13.55 23.18 -18.77
CA SER A 65 12.13 22.79 -18.81
C SER A 65 11.75 22.01 -20.08
N GLU A 66 12.62 22.01 -21.09
CA GLU A 66 12.54 21.25 -22.35
C GLU A 66 13.33 19.93 -22.26
N LYS A 67 13.21 19.01 -23.24
CA LYS A 67 13.93 17.72 -23.22
C LYS A 67 15.45 17.99 -23.29
N PRO A 68 16.27 17.48 -22.36
CA PRO A 68 17.72 17.64 -22.44
C PRO A 68 18.31 16.93 -23.68
N PRO A 69 19.44 17.41 -24.22
CA PRO A 69 20.19 16.70 -25.25
C PRO A 69 20.86 15.48 -24.63
N THR A 70 20.56 14.28 -25.16
CA THR A 70 21.06 13.01 -24.63
C THR A 70 21.59 12.11 -25.76
N PRO A 71 22.66 12.53 -26.47
CA PRO A 71 23.11 11.86 -27.69
C PRO A 71 23.59 10.42 -27.49
N LEU A 72 24.08 10.05 -26.31
CA LEU A 72 24.53 8.68 -26.02
C LEU A 72 23.37 7.81 -25.52
N LEU A 73 22.53 8.32 -24.62
CA LEU A 73 21.32 7.63 -24.14
C LEU A 73 20.27 7.44 -25.24
N ASP A 74 20.25 8.30 -26.26
CA ASP A 74 19.42 8.10 -27.46
C ASP A 74 19.88 6.87 -28.29
N THR A 75 21.10 6.34 -28.07
CA THR A 75 21.56 5.06 -28.65
C THR A 75 21.22 3.85 -27.77
N VAL A 76 21.05 4.03 -26.45
CA VAL A 76 20.90 2.93 -25.47
C VAL A 76 19.43 2.65 -25.19
N ASN A 77 18.89 1.64 -25.89
CA ASN A 77 17.52 1.16 -25.66
C ASN A 77 17.47 -0.05 -24.71
N TYR A 78 18.53 -0.87 -24.66
CA TYR A 78 18.62 -2.09 -23.87
C TYR A 78 20.04 -2.31 -23.30
N PRO A 79 20.22 -3.08 -22.21
CA PRO A 79 21.53 -3.30 -21.58
C PRO A 79 22.62 -3.83 -22.51
N ILE A 80 22.25 -4.58 -23.55
CA ILE A 80 23.18 -5.11 -24.55
C ILE A 80 23.87 -4.01 -25.39
N HIS A 81 23.26 -2.83 -25.53
CA HIS A 81 23.86 -1.70 -26.26
C HIS A 81 25.07 -1.10 -25.50
N MET A 82 25.10 -1.25 -24.16
CA MET A 82 26.14 -0.63 -23.33
C MET A 82 27.44 -1.43 -23.28
N LYS A 83 27.45 -2.72 -23.67
CA LYS A 83 28.57 -3.63 -23.41
C LYS A 83 29.91 -3.20 -24.02
N ASN A 84 29.86 -2.44 -25.12
CA ASN A 84 31.04 -1.96 -25.84
C ASN A 84 31.47 -0.53 -25.45
N LEU A 85 30.75 0.14 -24.54
CA LEU A 85 31.09 1.48 -24.09
C LEU A 85 32.33 1.46 -23.17
N SER A 86 33.19 2.47 -23.33
CA SER A 86 34.29 2.75 -22.40
C SER A 86 33.77 3.35 -21.09
N VAL A 87 34.59 3.31 -20.04
CA VAL A 87 34.25 3.89 -18.71
C VAL A 87 33.87 5.37 -18.81
N LYS A 88 34.46 6.13 -19.74
CA LYS A 88 34.13 7.55 -20.00
C LYS A 88 32.75 7.72 -20.62
N GLU A 89 32.39 6.85 -21.57
CA GLU A 89 31.05 6.84 -22.16
C GLU A 89 30.00 6.36 -21.15
N LEU A 90 30.32 5.41 -20.27
CA LEU A 90 29.42 5.02 -19.17
C LEU A 90 29.17 6.16 -18.19
N GLN A 91 30.18 7.00 -17.90
CA GLN A 91 29.99 8.21 -17.10
C GLN A 91 29.09 9.23 -17.81
N GLN A 92 29.36 9.53 -19.09
CA GLN A 92 28.48 10.40 -19.89
C GLN A 92 27.03 9.87 -19.93
N LEU A 93 26.86 8.56 -20.06
CA LEU A 93 25.56 7.91 -20.06
C LEU A 93 24.83 8.06 -18.71
N ALA A 94 25.55 8.01 -17.59
CA ALA A 94 24.99 8.30 -16.26
C ALA A 94 24.50 9.75 -16.15
N ASP A 95 25.27 10.73 -16.65
CA ASP A 95 24.90 12.15 -16.60
C ASP A 95 23.73 12.51 -17.53
N GLU A 96 23.66 11.88 -18.72
CA GLU A 96 22.51 11.97 -19.61
C GLU A 96 21.26 11.28 -19.02
N LEU A 97 21.43 10.11 -18.38
CA LEU A 97 20.36 9.36 -17.72
C LEU A 97 19.78 10.10 -16.52
N ARG A 98 20.64 10.73 -15.70
CA ARG A 98 20.25 11.65 -14.63
C ARG A 98 19.43 12.82 -15.17
N SER A 99 19.86 13.42 -16.28
CA SER A 99 19.17 14.55 -16.90
C SER A 99 17.79 14.16 -17.44
N ASP A 100 17.69 13.03 -18.17
CA ASP A 100 16.42 12.50 -18.70
C ASP A 100 15.46 12.10 -17.57
N LEU A 101 15.97 11.55 -16.47
CA LEU A 101 15.19 11.21 -15.27
C LEU A 101 14.56 12.46 -14.63
N ILE A 102 15.34 13.52 -14.38
CA ILE A 102 14.84 14.78 -13.83
C ILE A 102 13.75 15.37 -14.74
N PHE A 103 14.00 15.40 -16.06
CA PHE A 103 13.04 15.91 -17.03
C PHE A 103 11.71 15.15 -17.04
N ASN A 104 11.74 13.82 -17.09
CA ASN A 104 10.51 13.01 -17.14
C ASN A 104 9.72 13.08 -15.81
N VAL A 105 10.40 12.96 -14.67
CA VAL A 105 9.73 12.99 -13.35
C VAL A 105 9.20 14.39 -13.02
N SER A 106 9.79 15.46 -13.58
CA SER A 106 9.26 16.83 -13.53
C SER A 106 7.81 16.95 -14.05
N LYS A 107 7.44 16.18 -15.09
CA LYS A 107 6.12 16.27 -15.73
C LYS A 107 5.05 15.38 -15.07
N THR A 108 5.49 14.36 -14.32
CA THR A 108 4.64 13.29 -13.78
C THR A 108 4.53 13.31 -12.26
N GLY A 109 5.60 13.69 -11.55
CA GLY A 109 5.78 13.43 -10.12
C GLY A 109 6.31 12.00 -9.86
N GLY A 110 6.68 11.71 -8.62
CA GLY A 110 7.09 10.37 -8.19
C GLY A 110 8.35 10.33 -7.32
N HIS A 111 9.04 9.19 -7.33
CA HIS A 111 10.17 8.90 -6.45
C HIS A 111 11.52 9.35 -7.05
N LEU A 112 11.76 10.67 -7.07
CA LEU A 112 12.93 11.23 -7.75
C LEU A 112 14.25 10.97 -7.00
N GLY A 113 14.31 11.31 -5.71
CA GLY A 113 15.55 11.28 -4.93
C GLY A 113 16.19 9.89 -4.82
N SER A 114 15.36 8.85 -4.75
CA SER A 114 15.78 7.44 -4.76
C SER A 114 16.33 7.03 -6.12
N GLY A 115 15.70 7.42 -7.23
CA GLY A 115 16.21 7.14 -8.57
C GLY A 115 17.53 7.85 -8.89
N LEU A 116 17.68 9.11 -8.44
CA LEU A 116 18.92 9.90 -8.61
C LEU A 116 20.13 9.30 -7.89
N GLY A 117 19.91 8.69 -6.71
CA GLY A 117 20.97 8.07 -5.93
C GLY A 117 21.57 6.80 -6.53
N VAL A 118 20.86 6.12 -7.44
CA VAL A 118 21.30 4.82 -8.00
C VAL A 118 21.65 4.86 -9.49
N VAL A 119 21.81 6.04 -10.09
CA VAL A 119 22.07 6.19 -11.54
C VAL A 119 23.32 5.43 -11.97
N GLU A 120 24.49 5.73 -11.35
CA GLU A 120 25.76 5.09 -11.66
C GLU A 120 25.73 3.57 -11.37
N LEU A 121 25.17 3.19 -10.22
CA LEU A 121 24.97 1.79 -9.83
C LEU A 121 24.13 1.03 -10.86
N THR A 122 23.08 1.63 -11.40
CA THR A 122 22.19 1.00 -12.40
C THR A 122 22.89 0.84 -13.76
N VAL A 123 23.65 1.86 -14.20
CA VAL A 123 24.48 1.78 -15.41
C VAL A 123 25.52 0.67 -15.26
N ALA A 124 26.24 0.63 -14.14
CA ALA A 124 27.25 -0.39 -13.86
C ALA A 124 26.65 -1.80 -13.80
N LEU A 125 25.51 -1.98 -13.15
CA LEU A 125 24.79 -3.25 -13.08
C LEU A 125 24.40 -3.77 -14.45
N HIS A 126 23.71 -2.96 -15.27
CA HIS A 126 23.30 -3.39 -16.61
C HIS A 126 24.47 -3.50 -17.59
N TYR A 127 25.59 -2.80 -17.36
CA TYR A 127 26.83 -2.96 -18.13
C TYR A 127 27.52 -4.30 -17.82
N VAL A 128 27.57 -4.74 -16.55
CA VAL A 128 28.24 -5.99 -16.15
C VAL A 128 27.33 -7.23 -16.26
N PHE A 129 26.09 -7.15 -15.80
CA PHE A 129 25.14 -8.27 -15.80
C PHE A 129 24.33 -8.34 -17.10
N ASN A 130 23.99 -9.57 -17.50
CA ASN A 130 23.29 -9.87 -18.75
C ASN A 130 21.80 -10.04 -18.46
N ALA A 131 21.15 -8.98 -17.97
CA ALA A 131 19.70 -8.96 -17.85
C ALA A 131 19.04 -9.03 -19.25
N PRO A 132 17.94 -9.79 -19.43
CA PRO A 132 17.10 -10.41 -18.39
C PRO A 132 17.48 -11.85 -18.02
N GLN A 133 18.58 -12.42 -18.55
CA GLN A 133 19.04 -13.77 -18.20
C GLN A 133 19.59 -13.79 -16.76
N ASP A 134 20.53 -12.90 -16.46
CA ASP A 134 20.92 -12.54 -15.10
C ASP A 134 19.75 -11.78 -14.43
N ARG A 135 19.47 -12.11 -13.17
CA ARG A 135 18.32 -11.55 -12.43
C ARG A 135 18.77 -10.37 -11.60
N ILE A 136 18.13 -9.22 -11.79
CA ILE A 136 18.35 -8.01 -10.99
C ILE A 136 17.00 -7.67 -10.33
N LEU A 137 16.99 -7.69 -8.99
CA LEU A 137 15.84 -7.39 -8.15
C LEU A 137 16.07 -6.04 -7.47
N TRP A 138 15.02 -5.21 -7.36
CA TRP A 138 15.08 -3.88 -6.76
C TRP A 138 14.12 -3.79 -5.58
N ASP A 139 14.65 -3.60 -4.37
CA ASP A 139 13.85 -3.63 -3.15
C ASP A 139 13.01 -2.36 -2.99
N VAL A 140 11.73 -2.48 -2.61
CA VAL A 140 10.65 -1.48 -2.81
C VAL A 140 10.41 -1.14 -4.29
N GLY A 141 11.44 -0.96 -5.11
CA GLY A 141 11.37 -0.65 -6.54
C GLY A 141 11.29 0.84 -6.86
N HIS A 142 11.12 1.70 -5.85
CA HIS A 142 11.02 3.17 -5.96
C HIS A 142 12.30 3.87 -6.48
N GLN A 143 13.42 3.16 -6.53
CA GLN A 143 14.70 3.58 -7.08
C GLN A 143 14.91 3.08 -8.52
N SER A 144 14.04 2.22 -9.05
CA SER A 144 14.22 1.52 -10.34
C SER A 144 13.99 2.38 -11.59
N TYR A 145 13.76 3.70 -11.46
CA TYR A 145 13.49 4.56 -12.62
C TYR A 145 14.63 4.59 -13.67
N PRO A 146 15.93 4.63 -13.30
CA PRO A 146 17.03 4.45 -14.27
C PRO A 146 17.01 3.07 -14.94
N HIS A 147 16.65 2.01 -14.20
CA HIS A 147 16.51 0.64 -14.73
C HIS A 147 15.40 0.56 -15.76
N LYS A 148 14.23 1.18 -15.51
CA LYS A 148 13.14 1.26 -16.50
C LYS A 148 13.59 1.99 -17.78
N ILE A 149 14.30 3.11 -17.65
CA ILE A 149 14.83 3.86 -18.79
C ILE A 149 15.77 2.99 -19.65
N LEU A 150 16.75 2.33 -19.04
CA LEU A 150 17.75 1.49 -19.73
C LEU A 150 17.22 0.14 -20.24
N THR A 151 15.95 -0.19 -20.01
CA THR A 151 15.31 -1.46 -20.40
C THR A 151 14.06 -1.23 -21.26
N GLY A 152 14.23 -0.47 -22.35
CA GLY A 152 13.24 -0.23 -23.40
C GLY A 152 12.10 0.74 -23.07
N ARG A 153 11.90 1.09 -21.79
CA ARG A 153 10.70 1.82 -21.33
C ARG A 153 10.86 3.33 -21.28
N ARG A 154 12.02 3.88 -21.66
CA ARG A 154 12.28 5.34 -21.72
C ARG A 154 11.14 6.14 -22.37
N HIS A 155 10.64 5.69 -23.51
CA HIS A 155 9.56 6.35 -24.25
C HIS A 155 8.20 6.37 -23.52
N ARG A 156 8.00 5.53 -22.49
CA ARG A 156 6.79 5.49 -21.65
C ARG A 156 6.95 6.26 -20.33
N MET A 157 8.13 6.80 -20.00
CA MET A 157 8.34 7.58 -18.77
C MET A 157 7.40 8.79 -18.60
N PRO A 158 6.90 9.46 -19.66
CA PRO A 158 5.85 10.48 -19.51
C PRO A 158 4.50 9.97 -18.96
N THR A 159 4.28 8.66 -18.92
CA THR A 159 3.08 8.00 -18.33
C THR A 159 3.32 7.43 -16.93
N LEU A 160 4.49 7.68 -16.34
CA LEU A 160 4.87 7.15 -15.03
C LEU A 160 3.81 7.49 -13.96
N ARG A 161 3.37 6.44 -13.23
CA ARG A 161 2.37 6.44 -12.16
C ARG A 161 0.97 6.96 -12.54
N GLN A 162 0.70 7.12 -13.84
CA GLN A 162 -0.62 7.47 -14.37
C GLN A 162 -1.42 6.22 -14.75
N THR A 163 -2.74 6.37 -14.83
CA THR A 163 -3.69 5.35 -15.27
C THR A 163 -3.28 4.76 -16.62
N GLU A 164 -3.20 3.43 -16.72
CA GLU A 164 -2.69 2.66 -17.90
C GLU A 164 -1.20 2.92 -18.26
N GLY A 165 -0.47 3.70 -17.46
CA GLY A 165 0.95 4.03 -17.63
C GLY A 165 1.95 3.08 -16.95
N LEU A 166 3.23 3.47 -16.88
CA LEU A 166 4.27 2.72 -16.15
C LEU A 166 4.03 2.75 -14.64
N SER A 167 4.31 1.64 -13.95
CA SER A 167 4.28 1.57 -12.48
C SER A 167 5.41 2.39 -11.85
N GLY A 168 5.18 2.88 -10.62
CA GLY A 168 6.19 3.51 -9.77
C GLY A 168 7.23 2.54 -9.18
N PHE A 169 7.08 1.24 -9.43
CA PHE A 169 7.89 0.14 -8.89
C PHE A 169 8.14 -0.91 -9.98
N THR A 170 8.93 -1.97 -9.70
CA THR A 170 9.09 -3.06 -10.67
C THR A 170 7.81 -3.90 -10.76
N LYS A 171 7.35 -4.22 -11.97
CA LYS A 171 6.14 -5.03 -12.22
C LYS A 171 6.42 -6.08 -13.31
N ARG A 172 6.27 -7.36 -12.96
CA ARG A 172 6.60 -8.51 -13.83
C ARG A 172 5.91 -8.47 -15.19
N ASP A 173 4.64 -8.05 -15.22
CA ASP A 173 3.84 -7.97 -16.44
C ASP A 173 4.10 -6.70 -17.26
N GLU A 174 4.94 -5.78 -16.76
CA GLU A 174 5.38 -4.58 -17.49
C GLU A 174 6.67 -4.82 -18.29
N SER A 175 7.54 -5.73 -17.83
CA SER A 175 8.83 -6.01 -18.48
C SER A 175 9.48 -7.30 -18.01
N GLU A 176 10.11 -8.05 -18.93
CA GLU A 176 10.95 -9.22 -18.62
C GLU A 176 12.16 -8.90 -17.73
N TYR A 177 12.58 -7.62 -17.69
CA TYR A 177 13.66 -7.11 -16.84
C TYR A 177 13.19 -6.88 -15.39
N ASP A 178 11.89 -6.76 -15.14
CA ASP A 178 11.30 -6.62 -13.80
C ASP A 178 11.02 -8.01 -13.22
N CYS A 179 12.08 -8.81 -13.05
CA CYS A 179 11.96 -10.24 -12.78
C CYS A 179 11.22 -10.60 -11.46
N PHE A 180 11.16 -9.66 -10.51
CA PHE A 180 10.30 -9.70 -9.33
C PHE A 180 9.50 -8.39 -9.21
N GLY A 181 8.26 -8.50 -8.73
CA GLY A 181 7.39 -7.35 -8.48
C GLY A 181 7.69 -6.73 -7.11
N ALA A 182 7.74 -5.41 -7.01
CA ALA A 182 8.10 -4.71 -5.78
C ALA A 182 7.08 -3.62 -5.39
N GLY A 183 7.11 -3.24 -4.11
CA GLY A 183 6.31 -2.14 -3.56
C GLY A 183 6.45 -2.13 -2.05
N HIS A 184 6.13 -3.25 -1.40
CA HIS A 184 6.61 -3.53 -0.04
C HIS A 184 8.12 -3.76 -0.05
N SER A 185 8.74 -3.43 1.07
CA SER A 185 10.17 -3.56 1.38
C SER A 185 10.62 -4.99 1.71
N SER A 186 11.94 -5.19 1.70
CA SER A 186 12.68 -6.30 2.33
C SER A 186 12.44 -7.69 1.73
N THR A 187 11.71 -7.77 0.63
CA THR A 187 11.37 -9.01 -0.06
C THR A 187 12.48 -9.53 -0.96
N THR A 188 13.45 -8.69 -1.38
CA THR A 188 14.34 -9.05 -2.49
C THR A 188 15.43 -10.06 -2.16
N ILE A 189 15.93 -10.12 -0.91
CA ILE A 189 16.88 -11.15 -0.51
C ILE A 189 16.16 -12.52 -0.49
N SER A 190 14.96 -12.58 0.09
CA SER A 190 14.08 -13.77 0.06
C SER A 190 13.79 -14.24 -1.37
N ALA A 191 13.34 -13.32 -2.23
CA ALA A 191 12.99 -13.62 -3.62
C ALA A 191 14.22 -14.02 -4.46
N GLY A 192 15.36 -13.35 -4.23
CA GLY A 192 16.63 -13.64 -4.87
C GLY A 192 17.16 -15.03 -4.49
N LEU A 193 17.11 -15.39 -3.20
CA LEU A 193 17.52 -16.72 -2.74
C LEU A 193 16.67 -17.83 -3.38
N GLY A 194 15.34 -17.63 -3.44
CA GLY A 194 14.44 -18.52 -4.18
C GLY A 194 14.75 -18.62 -5.68
N MET A 195 15.22 -17.53 -6.32
CA MET A 195 15.68 -17.54 -7.71
C MET A 195 17.05 -18.21 -7.91
N ALA A 196 17.95 -18.14 -6.92
CA ALA A 196 19.26 -18.80 -6.93
C ALA A 196 19.09 -20.33 -6.79
N VAL A 197 18.40 -20.79 -5.73
CA VAL A 197 18.04 -22.21 -5.56
C VAL A 197 17.23 -22.72 -6.78
N GLY A 198 16.30 -21.92 -7.30
CA GLY A 198 15.53 -22.24 -8.50
C GLY A 198 16.30 -22.22 -9.83
N ARG A 199 17.51 -21.64 -9.86
CA ARG A 199 18.49 -21.73 -10.96
C ARG A 199 19.27 -23.05 -10.84
N ASP A 200 19.74 -23.37 -9.65
CA ASP A 200 20.63 -24.51 -9.40
C ASP A 200 19.90 -25.84 -9.56
N LEU A 201 18.68 -25.94 -9.04
CA LEU A 201 17.75 -27.06 -9.29
C LEU A 201 17.38 -27.25 -10.78
N LYS A 202 17.77 -26.30 -11.66
CA LYS A 202 17.57 -26.36 -13.12
C LYS A 202 18.89 -26.40 -13.89
N GLY A 203 20.03 -26.60 -13.22
CA GLY A 203 21.37 -26.68 -13.84
C GLY A 203 21.80 -25.39 -14.55
N ARG A 204 21.21 -24.25 -14.20
CA ARG A 204 21.47 -22.94 -14.83
C ARG A 204 22.67 -22.25 -14.17
N LYS A 205 23.23 -21.25 -14.85
CA LYS A 205 24.43 -20.51 -14.42
C LYS A 205 24.29 -18.99 -14.59
N ASN A 206 23.06 -18.48 -14.51
CA ASN A 206 22.82 -17.03 -14.48
C ASN A 206 23.11 -16.46 -13.08
N HIS A 207 23.51 -15.21 -13.01
CA HIS A 207 23.66 -14.53 -11.72
C HIS A 207 22.28 -14.12 -11.17
N VAL A 208 22.22 -13.88 -9.85
CA VAL A 208 21.09 -13.29 -9.16
C VAL A 208 21.62 -12.17 -8.27
N VAL A 209 21.07 -10.97 -8.44
CA VAL A 209 21.50 -9.74 -7.78
C VAL A 209 20.29 -9.09 -7.11
N ALA A 210 20.37 -8.85 -5.80
CA ALA A 210 19.32 -8.19 -5.02
C ALA A 210 19.82 -6.82 -4.51
N VAL A 211 19.25 -5.73 -5.03
CA VAL A 211 19.63 -4.35 -4.65
C VAL A 211 18.66 -3.84 -3.58
N ILE A 212 19.15 -3.70 -2.36
CA ILE A 212 18.38 -3.37 -1.15
C ILE A 212 18.93 -2.10 -0.48
N GLY A 213 18.05 -1.23 0.04
CA GLY A 213 18.46 -0.02 0.74
C GLY A 213 18.71 -0.24 2.24
N ASP A 214 19.52 0.63 2.87
CA ASP A 214 19.80 0.59 4.32
C ASP A 214 18.53 0.55 5.18
N GLY A 215 17.51 1.35 4.84
CA GLY A 215 16.22 1.30 5.51
C GLY A 215 15.50 -0.05 5.39
N ALA A 216 15.53 -0.68 4.20
CA ALA A 216 14.88 -1.98 3.97
C ALA A 216 15.64 -3.15 4.62
N MET A 217 16.93 -3.00 4.89
CA MET A 217 17.71 -3.97 5.66
C MET A 217 17.30 -4.03 7.16
N THR A 218 16.47 -3.09 7.65
CA THR A 218 16.02 -3.10 9.07
C THR A 218 14.91 -4.11 9.38
N ALA A 219 14.24 -4.70 8.39
CA ALA A 219 13.12 -5.64 8.59
C ALA A 219 13.56 -7.08 8.89
N GLY A 220 12.80 -7.80 9.73
CA GLY A 220 13.05 -9.21 10.08
C GLY A 220 13.28 -10.12 8.87
N GLN A 221 12.42 -10.03 7.86
CA GLN A 221 12.52 -10.80 6.61
C GLN A 221 13.87 -10.65 5.87
N ALA A 222 14.57 -9.51 6.01
CA ALA A 222 15.89 -9.34 5.43
C ALA A 222 16.95 -10.19 6.16
N TYR A 223 16.91 -10.23 7.50
CA TYR A 223 17.80 -11.06 8.32
C TYR A 223 17.50 -12.56 8.16
N GLU A 224 16.22 -12.95 8.15
CA GLU A 224 15.79 -14.33 7.89
C GLU A 224 16.35 -14.85 6.56
N ALA A 225 16.26 -14.02 5.52
CA ALA A 225 16.77 -14.36 4.19
C ALA A 225 18.30 -14.36 4.10
N MET A 226 19.00 -13.45 4.78
CA MET A 226 20.46 -13.47 4.87
C MET A 226 20.96 -14.72 5.60
N ASN A 227 20.40 -15.01 6.78
CA ASN A 227 20.69 -16.21 7.56
C ASN A 227 20.46 -17.50 6.76
N ASN A 228 19.35 -17.58 6.01
CA ASN A 228 19.08 -18.73 5.16
C ASN A 228 19.99 -18.80 3.91
N ALA A 229 20.40 -17.66 3.35
CA ALA A 229 21.36 -17.64 2.24
C ALA A 229 22.74 -18.16 2.65
N GLY A 230 23.24 -17.75 3.82
CA GLY A 230 24.51 -18.25 4.38
C GLY A 230 24.43 -19.72 4.75
N TYR A 231 23.36 -20.17 5.41
CA TYR A 231 23.14 -21.59 5.72
C TYR A 231 23.09 -22.50 4.47
N LEU A 232 22.59 -21.99 3.33
CA LEU A 232 22.48 -22.74 2.08
C LEU A 232 23.72 -22.65 1.18
N ASP A 233 24.74 -21.85 1.55
CA ASP A 233 25.93 -21.55 0.72
C ASP A 233 25.55 -21.20 -0.74
N SER A 234 24.47 -20.41 -0.91
CA SER A 234 23.87 -20.16 -2.22
C SER A 234 24.49 -18.98 -2.94
N ASP A 235 24.96 -19.16 -4.17
CA ASP A 235 25.56 -18.08 -5.00
C ASP A 235 24.53 -16.97 -5.34
N ILE A 236 24.43 -15.95 -4.48
CA ILE A 236 23.63 -14.73 -4.66
C ILE A 236 24.46 -13.49 -4.33
N ILE A 237 24.26 -12.41 -5.08
CA ILE A 237 24.90 -11.11 -4.85
C ILE A 237 23.87 -10.16 -4.24
N VAL A 238 24.04 -9.81 -2.96
CA VAL A 238 23.29 -8.74 -2.30
C VAL A 238 24.08 -7.44 -2.49
N ILE A 239 23.39 -6.36 -2.87
CA ILE A 239 23.96 -5.02 -2.94
C ILE A 239 23.22 -4.15 -1.94
N LEU A 240 23.89 -3.80 -0.85
CA LEU A 240 23.43 -2.85 0.15
C LEU A 240 23.74 -1.43 -0.36
N ASN A 241 22.69 -0.74 -0.80
CA ASN A 241 22.71 0.68 -1.16
C ASN A 241 22.43 1.52 0.10
N ASP A 242 23.49 1.84 0.85
CA ASP A 242 23.41 2.73 2.01
C ASP A 242 23.46 4.20 1.56
N ASN A 243 22.40 4.94 1.87
CA ASN A 243 22.27 6.36 1.56
C ASN A 243 22.06 7.24 2.82
N LYS A 244 22.33 6.67 4.01
CA LYS A 244 22.12 7.29 5.33
C LYS A 244 20.72 7.85 5.57
N GLN A 245 19.73 7.36 4.84
CA GLN A 245 18.35 7.80 4.95
C GLN A 245 17.42 6.63 4.71
N VAL A 246 16.48 6.47 5.62
CA VAL A 246 15.38 5.53 5.44
C VAL A 246 14.64 5.89 4.14
N SER A 247 14.10 4.89 3.46
CA SER A 247 13.48 5.01 2.14
C SER A 247 12.11 5.71 2.17
N LEU A 248 11.88 6.60 3.15
CA LEU A 248 10.59 7.12 3.59
C LEU A 248 10.74 8.56 4.11
N PRO A 249 9.65 9.33 4.31
CA PRO A 249 9.70 10.67 4.87
C PRO A 249 9.88 10.66 6.40
N THR A 250 11.05 10.21 6.88
CA THR A 250 11.49 10.32 8.29
C THR A 250 11.97 11.72 8.66
N ALA A 251 11.41 12.77 8.04
CA ALA A 251 11.74 14.16 8.37
C ALA A 251 10.84 14.66 9.51
N ASN A 252 11.46 15.06 10.62
CA ASN A 252 10.85 15.98 11.57
C ASN A 252 10.70 17.36 10.92
N LEU A 253 9.92 18.24 11.55
CA LEU A 253 9.82 19.66 11.14
C LEU A 253 11.20 20.34 11.07
N ASP A 254 12.12 19.89 11.91
CA ASP A 254 13.47 20.44 12.09
C ASP A 254 14.53 19.80 11.17
N GLY A 255 14.21 18.74 10.42
CA GLY A 255 15.13 18.07 9.48
C GLY A 255 15.00 16.54 9.39
N PRO A 256 15.83 15.89 8.53
CA PRO A 256 15.85 14.43 8.38
C PRO A 256 16.38 13.72 9.62
N ILE A 257 15.66 12.71 10.10
CA ILE A 257 16.12 11.80 11.16
C ILE A 257 17.03 10.72 10.53
N PRO A 258 18.20 10.40 11.11
CA PRO A 258 19.03 9.29 10.65
C PRO A 258 18.32 7.94 10.85
N PRO A 259 18.63 6.90 10.05
CA PRO A 259 18.02 5.58 10.19
C PRO A 259 18.19 5.01 11.60
N VAL A 260 17.08 4.57 12.19
CA VAL A 260 17.03 4.03 13.56
C VAL A 260 17.46 2.57 13.60
N GLY A 261 18.08 2.18 14.71
CA GLY A 261 18.47 0.79 15.00
C GLY A 261 19.98 0.57 15.14
N ALA A 262 20.33 -0.55 15.77
CA ALA A 262 21.72 -0.94 16.01
C ALA A 262 22.49 -1.23 14.71
N LEU A 263 21.82 -1.79 13.68
CA LEU A 263 22.43 -2.02 12.36
C LEU A 263 22.80 -0.70 11.68
N SER A 264 21.89 0.26 11.59
CA SER A 264 22.17 1.58 10.99
C SER A 264 23.30 2.32 11.70
N SER A 265 23.38 2.16 13.03
CA SER A 265 24.51 2.64 13.84
C SER A 265 25.81 1.89 13.53
N ALA A 266 25.76 0.58 13.26
CA ALA A 266 26.92 -0.23 12.87
C ALA A 266 27.41 0.09 11.45
N LEU A 267 26.52 0.25 10.47
CA LEU A 267 26.84 0.71 9.11
C LEU A 267 27.50 2.09 9.13
N SER A 268 26.93 3.02 9.91
CA SER A 268 27.52 4.34 10.15
C SER A 268 28.91 4.25 10.80
N ARG A 269 29.13 3.32 11.75
CA ARG A 269 30.47 3.07 12.34
C ARG A 269 31.46 2.53 11.32
N LEU A 270 31.08 1.52 10.51
CA LEU A 270 31.93 0.95 9.46
C LEU A 270 32.39 2.00 8.46
N GLN A 271 31.52 2.93 8.07
CA GLN A 271 31.87 4.08 7.22
C GLN A 271 32.73 5.15 7.94
N SER A 272 32.60 5.27 9.27
CA SER A 272 33.35 6.25 10.07
C SER A 272 34.77 5.81 10.42
N ASN A 273 35.07 4.51 10.31
CA ASN A 273 36.41 3.94 10.51
C ASN A 273 37.37 4.46 9.43
N ARG A 274 38.10 5.53 9.77
CA ARG A 274 38.99 6.28 8.86
C ARG A 274 40.14 5.51 8.18
N PRO A 275 40.71 4.39 8.68
CA PRO A 275 41.96 3.84 8.14
C PRO A 275 41.98 3.64 6.61
N LEU A 276 40.90 3.15 5.99
CA LEU A 276 40.87 2.91 4.54
C LEU A 276 41.01 4.18 3.69
N ARG A 277 40.48 5.34 4.15
CA ARG A 277 40.54 6.59 3.37
C ARG A 277 41.94 7.21 3.39
N GLU A 278 42.63 7.16 4.53
CA GLU A 278 43.99 7.66 4.65
C GLU A 278 44.98 6.71 3.96
N LEU A 279 44.77 5.39 4.02
CA LEU A 279 45.58 4.40 3.31
C LEU A 279 45.49 4.54 1.77
N ARG A 280 44.30 4.79 1.21
CA ARG A 280 44.12 5.04 -0.24
C ARG A 280 44.89 6.27 -0.74
N GLU A 281 45.04 7.33 0.07
CA GLU A 281 45.86 8.50 -0.31
C GLU A 281 47.37 8.24 -0.16
N VAL A 282 47.80 7.52 0.88
CA VAL A 282 49.21 7.10 1.04
C VAL A 282 49.63 6.18 -0.12
N ALA A 283 48.77 5.25 -0.55
CA ALA A 283 49.01 4.37 -1.70
C ALA A 283 49.24 5.17 -3.00
N LYS A 284 48.43 6.21 -3.27
CA LYS A 284 48.62 7.13 -4.41
C LYS A 284 49.93 7.95 -4.33
N GLY A 285 50.50 8.12 -3.14
CA GLY A 285 51.82 8.70 -2.96
C GLY A 285 52.93 7.76 -3.39
N VAL A 286 52.84 6.48 -3.01
CA VAL A 286 53.88 5.45 -3.25
C VAL A 286 53.91 4.98 -4.71
N THR A 287 52.76 4.90 -5.40
CA THR A 287 52.70 4.46 -6.82
C THR A 287 53.47 5.35 -7.80
N LYS A 288 53.92 6.54 -7.40
CA LYS A 288 54.75 7.42 -8.23
C LYS A 288 56.23 7.04 -8.34
N GLN A 289 56.73 6.06 -7.58
CA GLN A 289 58.17 5.74 -7.55
C GLN A 289 58.56 4.32 -8.01
N ILE A 290 57.61 3.41 -8.26
CA ILE A 290 57.92 2.04 -8.70
C ILE A 290 57.06 1.69 -9.92
N GLY A 291 57.69 1.59 -11.09
CA GLY A 291 57.02 1.30 -12.36
C GLY A 291 56.89 -0.20 -12.64
N GLY A 292 55.71 -0.64 -13.10
CA GLY A 292 55.48 -2.00 -13.59
C GLY A 292 54.00 -2.37 -13.67
N THR A 293 53.53 -2.77 -14.84
CA THR A 293 52.10 -3.02 -15.17
C THR A 293 51.43 -4.21 -14.47
N MET A 294 52.05 -4.79 -13.46
CA MET A 294 51.45 -5.83 -12.61
C MET A 294 51.18 -5.36 -11.17
N HIS A 295 51.64 -4.16 -10.77
CA HIS A 295 51.57 -3.75 -9.37
C HIS A 295 50.18 -3.30 -8.92
N GLU A 296 49.38 -2.69 -9.81
CA GLU A 296 48.04 -2.16 -9.48
C GLU A 296 47.00 -3.25 -9.20
N LEU A 297 47.09 -4.42 -9.85
CA LEU A 297 46.27 -5.58 -9.48
C LEU A 297 46.69 -6.12 -8.11
N ALA A 298 48.00 -6.35 -7.90
CA ALA A 298 48.51 -6.91 -6.65
C ALA A 298 48.17 -6.03 -5.42
N ALA A 299 48.28 -4.70 -5.56
CA ALA A 299 47.95 -3.76 -4.50
C ALA A 299 46.46 -3.76 -4.14
N LYS A 300 45.55 -3.88 -5.13
CA LYS A 300 44.11 -4.04 -4.86
C LYS A 300 43.81 -5.40 -4.21
N VAL A 301 44.46 -6.48 -4.64
CA VAL A 301 44.26 -7.84 -4.11
C VAL A 301 44.74 -7.98 -2.66
N ASP A 302 45.85 -7.36 -2.26
CA ASP A 302 46.32 -7.38 -0.87
C ASP A 302 45.41 -6.56 0.08
N GLU A 303 44.68 -5.57 -0.45
CA GLU A 303 43.62 -4.86 0.30
C GLU A 303 42.38 -5.77 0.51
N TYR A 304 41.96 -6.53 -0.50
CA TYR A 304 40.88 -7.52 -0.37
C TYR A 304 41.21 -8.65 0.62
N ALA A 305 42.47 -9.12 0.65
CA ALA A 305 42.88 -10.21 1.53
C ALA A 305 42.87 -9.85 3.04
N ARG A 306 42.94 -8.57 3.40
CA ARG A 306 43.09 -8.12 4.80
C ARG A 306 41.82 -8.19 5.64
N GLY A 307 40.66 -8.45 5.04
CA GLY A 307 39.47 -8.89 5.79
C GLY A 307 39.73 -10.17 6.58
N LEU A 308 40.48 -11.11 5.99
CA LEU A 308 40.81 -12.42 6.58
C LEU A 308 41.83 -12.36 7.74
N ILE A 309 42.46 -11.19 7.99
CA ILE A 309 43.61 -11.05 8.91
C ILE A 309 43.35 -9.96 9.99
N SER A 310 42.26 -9.21 9.87
CA SER A 310 41.86 -8.18 10.86
C SER A 310 41.22 -8.83 12.10
N GLY A 311 42.05 -9.47 12.94
CA GLY A 311 41.65 -10.30 14.09
C GLY A 311 41.02 -9.56 15.29
N SER A 312 39.98 -8.76 15.06
CA SER A 312 39.23 -8.05 16.09
C SER A 312 37.75 -7.85 15.71
N GLY A 313 37.05 -8.96 15.47
CA GLY A 313 35.60 -9.00 15.24
C GLY A 313 35.20 -9.17 13.77
N SER A 314 34.45 -10.24 13.50
CA SER A 314 33.67 -10.42 12.28
C SER A 314 32.61 -9.32 12.14
N THR A 315 32.23 -8.97 10.91
CA THR A 315 31.01 -8.18 10.69
C THR A 315 29.77 -9.06 10.87
N LEU A 316 28.64 -8.44 11.22
CA LEU A 316 27.34 -9.12 11.32
C LEU A 316 26.97 -9.92 10.06
N PHE A 317 27.41 -9.46 8.88
CA PHE A 317 27.14 -10.14 7.62
C PHE A 317 27.97 -11.41 7.46
N GLU A 318 29.23 -11.40 7.89
CA GLU A 318 30.09 -12.60 7.90
C GLU A 318 29.63 -13.61 8.95
N GLU A 319 29.10 -13.17 10.10
CA GLU A 319 28.47 -14.04 11.10
C GLU A 319 27.17 -14.70 10.58
N LEU A 320 26.46 -14.04 9.67
CA LEU A 320 25.33 -14.60 8.92
C LEU A 320 25.78 -15.46 7.71
N GLY A 321 27.08 -15.63 7.48
CA GLY A 321 27.63 -16.44 6.40
C GLY A 321 27.75 -15.74 5.04
N LEU A 322 27.68 -14.40 4.97
CA LEU A 322 27.85 -13.63 3.74
C LEU A 322 29.27 -13.08 3.62
N TYR A 323 29.89 -13.27 2.45
CA TYR A 323 31.18 -12.64 2.14
C TYR A 323 31.00 -11.13 1.92
N TYR A 324 31.45 -10.33 2.88
CA TYR A 324 31.26 -8.88 2.91
C TYR A 324 32.34 -8.14 2.11
N ILE A 325 31.94 -7.17 1.27
CA ILE A 325 32.85 -6.35 0.47
C ILE A 325 32.42 -4.87 0.48
N GLY A 326 33.27 -3.99 1.01
CA GLY A 326 33.06 -2.53 0.99
C GLY A 326 33.34 -1.85 2.34
N PRO A 327 32.90 -0.59 2.57
CA PRO A 327 32.03 0.21 1.71
C PRO A 327 32.74 0.87 0.51
N PHE A 328 32.02 1.03 -0.61
CA PHE A 328 32.49 1.66 -1.85
C PHE A 328 31.71 2.92 -2.22
N ASP A 329 32.28 3.77 -3.08
CA ASP A 329 31.60 4.95 -3.64
C ASP A 329 30.64 4.54 -4.77
N GLY A 330 29.34 4.65 -4.52
CA GLY A 330 28.27 4.32 -5.46
C GLY A 330 28.06 5.33 -6.59
N HIS A 331 28.84 6.40 -6.64
CA HIS A 331 28.89 7.36 -7.75
C HIS A 331 30.21 7.29 -8.54
N ASN A 332 31.12 6.36 -8.21
CA ASN A 332 32.32 6.09 -9.00
C ASN A 332 32.09 4.89 -9.94
N ILE A 333 31.82 5.15 -11.22
CA ILE A 333 31.56 4.11 -12.22
C ILE A 333 32.78 3.20 -12.50
N ASP A 334 34.01 3.67 -12.26
CA ASP A 334 35.23 2.85 -12.45
C ASP A 334 35.42 1.84 -11.31
N ASP A 335 35.30 2.28 -10.05
CA ASP A 335 35.29 1.37 -8.89
C ASP A 335 34.10 0.38 -9.04
N LEU A 336 32.88 0.86 -9.26
CA LEU A 336 31.67 0.02 -9.40
C LEU A 336 31.81 -1.03 -10.50
N THR A 337 32.19 -0.65 -11.73
CA THR A 337 32.28 -1.62 -12.84
C THR A 337 33.47 -2.57 -12.67
N SER A 338 34.53 -2.17 -11.98
CA SER A 338 35.62 -3.08 -11.60
C SER A 338 35.16 -4.13 -10.59
N ILE A 339 34.55 -3.71 -9.48
CA ILE A 339 34.11 -4.59 -8.39
C ILE A 339 33.04 -5.57 -8.87
N LEU A 340 32.03 -5.08 -9.62
CA LEU A 340 30.98 -5.94 -10.15
C LEU A 340 31.51 -6.93 -11.19
N LYS A 341 32.51 -6.58 -12.00
CA LYS A 341 33.18 -7.52 -12.91
C LYS A 341 33.93 -8.60 -12.13
N GLU A 342 34.63 -8.24 -11.07
CA GLU A 342 35.38 -9.19 -10.25
C GLU A 342 34.43 -10.18 -9.56
N VAL A 343 33.40 -9.70 -8.85
CA VAL A 343 32.40 -10.57 -8.18
C VAL A 343 31.62 -11.43 -9.19
N LYS A 344 31.41 -10.95 -10.43
CA LYS A 344 30.78 -11.74 -11.49
C LYS A 344 31.69 -12.87 -12.04
N ASN A 345 33.00 -12.63 -12.13
CA ASN A 345 33.95 -13.56 -12.75
C ASN A 345 34.60 -14.53 -11.74
N THR A 346 34.71 -14.12 -10.48
CA THR A 346 35.29 -14.92 -9.41
C THR A 346 34.36 -16.08 -9.07
N LYS A 347 34.91 -17.28 -8.93
CA LYS A 347 34.19 -18.45 -8.38
C LYS A 347 34.14 -18.35 -6.86
N ILE A 348 33.45 -17.34 -6.35
CA ILE A 348 33.01 -17.32 -4.95
C ILE A 348 31.87 -18.33 -4.86
N THR A 349 32.03 -19.36 -4.04
CA THR A 349 30.91 -20.18 -3.56
C THR A 349 30.22 -19.43 -2.43
N GLY A 350 28.89 -19.32 -2.48
CA GLY A 350 28.10 -18.73 -1.41
C GLY A 350 27.69 -17.27 -1.62
N PRO A 351 26.95 -16.70 -0.66
CA PRO A 351 26.35 -15.38 -0.78
C PRO A 351 27.38 -14.26 -0.54
N VAL A 352 27.33 -13.23 -1.39
CA VAL A 352 28.19 -12.04 -1.32
C VAL A 352 27.35 -10.82 -0.96
N LEU A 353 27.83 -9.96 -0.06
CA LEU A 353 27.23 -8.65 0.22
C LEU A 353 28.18 -7.52 -0.16
N ILE A 354 27.83 -6.76 -1.20
CA ILE A 354 28.56 -5.56 -1.65
C ILE A 354 27.91 -4.33 -0.99
N HIS A 355 28.67 -3.60 -0.18
CA HIS A 355 28.22 -2.38 0.48
C HIS A 355 28.62 -1.15 -0.36
N VAL A 356 27.61 -0.41 -0.83
CA VAL A 356 27.74 0.72 -1.75
C VAL A 356 27.11 1.95 -1.11
N ILE A 357 27.85 3.06 -1.06
CA ILE A 357 27.42 4.33 -0.46
C ILE A 357 26.92 5.27 -1.55
N THR A 358 25.69 5.77 -1.42
CA THR A 358 25.08 6.71 -2.37
C THR A 358 24.50 7.95 -1.68
N GLU A 359 24.19 8.98 -2.48
CA GLU A 359 23.55 10.21 -2.01
C GLU A 359 22.14 10.33 -2.61
N LYS A 360 21.11 10.30 -1.75
CA LYS A 360 19.71 10.49 -2.15
C LYS A 360 19.54 11.89 -2.76
N GLY A 361 19.11 11.95 -4.02
CA GLY A 361 18.99 13.20 -4.79
C GLY A 361 20.24 13.63 -5.59
N ARG A 362 21.31 12.81 -5.64
CA ARG A 362 22.60 13.15 -6.27
C ARG A 362 22.49 13.79 -7.66
N GLY A 363 23.18 14.91 -7.83
CA GLY A 363 23.26 15.66 -9.07
C GLY A 363 22.00 16.46 -9.37
N TYR A 364 21.20 16.80 -8.35
CA TYR A 364 20.13 17.78 -8.45
C TYR A 364 20.07 18.66 -7.19
N PRO A 365 20.68 19.87 -7.20
CA PRO A 365 20.87 20.70 -6.00
C PRO A 365 19.61 21.05 -5.20
N TYR A 366 18.43 21.00 -5.81
CA TYR A 366 17.15 21.22 -5.13
C TYR A 366 16.70 19.99 -4.33
N ALA A 367 16.94 18.78 -4.84
CA ALA A 367 16.76 17.55 -4.07
C ALA A 367 17.80 17.46 -2.95
N GLU A 368 19.08 17.69 -3.26
CA GLU A 368 20.17 17.61 -2.29
C GLU A 368 19.99 18.54 -1.08
N LYS A 369 19.33 19.70 -1.26
CA LYS A 369 19.02 20.66 -0.19
C LYS A 369 17.69 20.42 0.53
N SER A 370 16.81 19.57 0.00
CA SER A 370 15.51 19.30 0.62
C SER A 370 15.63 18.33 1.81
N ALA A 371 14.84 18.55 2.86
CA ALA A 371 14.82 17.69 4.03
C ALA A 371 14.40 16.23 3.70
N ASP A 372 13.48 16.06 2.75
CA ASP A 372 13.03 14.75 2.25
C ASP A 372 13.90 14.18 1.11
N LYS A 373 14.93 14.94 0.66
CA LYS A 373 15.73 14.70 -0.54
C LYS A 373 14.93 14.46 -1.83
N TYR A 374 13.74 15.07 -1.94
CA TYR A 374 12.79 14.84 -3.04
C TYR A 374 12.43 13.34 -3.20
N HIS A 375 12.29 12.64 -2.07
CA HIS A 375 11.86 11.24 -2.01
C HIS A 375 10.50 11.03 -2.67
N GLY A 376 9.56 11.96 -2.52
CA GLY A 376 8.26 11.94 -3.19
C GLY A 376 7.86 13.33 -3.67
N VAL A 377 7.96 13.58 -4.98
CA VAL A 377 7.68 14.89 -5.58
C VAL A 377 6.34 14.94 -6.32
N ASN A 378 5.69 16.09 -6.24
CA ASN A 378 4.67 16.48 -7.21
C ASN A 378 5.34 16.86 -8.55
N LYS A 379 4.56 17.26 -9.56
CA LYS A 379 5.10 17.91 -10.76
C LYS A 379 5.93 19.14 -10.35
N PHE A 380 7.03 19.42 -11.02
CA PHE A 380 7.92 20.54 -10.65
C PHE A 380 8.63 21.15 -11.87
N GLU A 381 9.12 22.37 -11.69
CA GLU A 381 9.98 23.07 -12.67
C GLU A 381 11.46 22.67 -12.45
N PRO A 382 12.15 22.04 -13.43
CA PRO A 382 13.53 21.59 -13.25
C PRO A 382 14.51 22.71 -12.88
N ALA A 383 14.38 23.88 -13.51
CA ALA A 383 15.28 25.02 -13.34
C ALA A 383 15.28 25.62 -11.93
N THR A 384 14.15 25.54 -11.20
CA THR A 384 13.95 26.19 -9.90
C THR A 384 13.66 25.22 -8.75
N GLY A 385 13.43 23.94 -9.06
CA GLY A 385 12.97 22.93 -8.10
C GLY A 385 11.54 23.14 -7.60
N LYS A 386 10.83 24.19 -8.03
CA LYS A 386 9.52 24.59 -7.49
C LYS A 386 8.46 23.54 -7.82
N GLN A 387 7.94 22.87 -6.79
CA GLN A 387 6.84 21.91 -6.94
C GLN A 387 5.48 22.63 -7.13
N PHE A 388 4.69 22.16 -8.09
CA PHE A 388 3.30 22.55 -8.29
C PHE A 388 2.40 21.75 -7.35
N LYS A 389 2.21 22.28 -6.13
CA LYS A 389 1.24 21.74 -5.16
C LYS A 389 -0.16 22.31 -5.48
N PRO A 390 -1.20 21.47 -5.67
CA PRO A 390 -2.57 21.94 -5.71
C PRO A 390 -2.92 22.64 -4.39
N SER A 391 -3.67 23.76 -4.45
CA SER A 391 -4.28 24.32 -3.25
C SER A 391 -5.47 23.46 -2.84
N ALA A 392 -5.58 23.16 -1.55
CA ALA A 392 -6.71 22.43 -0.97
C ALA A 392 -7.37 23.30 0.12
N PRO A 393 -8.71 23.32 0.21
CA PRO A 393 -9.40 24.06 1.27
C PRO A 393 -9.30 23.40 2.64
N THR A 394 -9.02 22.09 2.69
CA THR A 394 -9.02 21.24 3.88
C THR A 394 -7.66 20.56 4.11
N LYS A 395 -7.37 20.16 5.35
CA LYS A 395 -6.16 19.39 5.68
C LYS A 395 -6.27 17.94 5.20
N SER A 396 -5.14 17.23 5.19
CA SER A 396 -5.13 15.78 4.98
C SER A 396 -5.66 15.02 6.21
N TYR A 397 -6.28 13.85 6.02
CA TYR A 397 -6.68 12.97 7.14
C TYR A 397 -5.48 12.64 8.06
N THR A 398 -4.29 12.44 7.50
CA THR A 398 -3.00 12.35 8.21
C THR A 398 -2.81 13.47 9.25
N THR A 399 -3.15 14.70 8.86
CA THR A 399 -2.93 15.90 9.67
C THR A 399 -4.01 16.03 10.74
N TYR A 400 -5.28 15.78 10.39
CA TYR A 400 -6.37 15.76 11.37
C TYR A 400 -6.17 14.67 12.44
N PHE A 401 -5.70 13.47 12.05
CA PHE A 401 -5.29 12.42 13.00
C PHE A 401 -4.18 12.90 13.94
N ALA A 402 -3.13 13.52 13.40
CA ALA A 402 -2.01 14.01 14.22
C ALA A 402 -2.44 15.13 15.18
N ASP A 403 -3.27 16.07 14.71
CA ASP A 403 -3.88 17.13 15.54
C ASP A 403 -4.71 16.51 16.68
N ALA A 404 -5.53 15.49 16.38
CA ALA A 404 -6.38 14.79 17.35
C ALA A 404 -5.55 14.03 18.41
N LEU A 405 -4.56 13.26 17.97
CA LEU A 405 -3.72 12.47 18.86
C LEU A 405 -2.84 13.36 19.75
N ILE A 406 -2.41 14.53 19.26
CA ILE A 406 -1.76 15.54 20.08
C ILE A 406 -2.72 16.07 21.16
N ALA A 407 -3.97 16.42 20.81
CA ALA A 407 -4.95 16.93 21.77
C ALA A 407 -5.37 15.91 22.85
N GLU A 408 -5.42 14.62 22.52
CA GLU A 408 -5.59 13.56 23.53
C GLU A 408 -4.33 13.40 24.40
N ALA A 409 -3.13 13.37 23.80
CA ALA A 409 -1.88 13.21 24.54
C ALA A 409 -1.46 14.46 25.34
N GLU A 410 -2.04 15.65 25.10
CA GLU A 410 -1.92 16.80 26.01
C GLU A 410 -2.74 16.63 27.29
N ALA A 411 -3.81 15.82 27.26
CA ALA A 411 -4.65 15.51 28.41
C ALA A 411 -4.21 14.23 29.15
N ASP A 412 -3.77 13.20 28.42
CA ASP A 412 -3.31 11.92 28.95
C ASP A 412 -1.79 11.75 28.76
N LYS A 413 -1.06 11.66 29.88
CA LYS A 413 0.40 11.50 29.91
C LYS A 413 0.86 10.12 29.43
N ASP A 414 0.01 9.11 29.52
CA ASP A 414 0.35 7.71 29.27
C ASP A 414 0.06 7.31 27.81
N ILE A 415 -0.53 8.20 27.00
CA ILE A 415 -0.58 8.06 25.54
C ILE A 415 0.82 8.20 24.92
N VAL A 416 1.19 7.21 24.10
CA VAL A 416 2.41 7.20 23.28
C VAL A 416 2.09 6.82 21.84
N ALA A 417 2.94 7.19 20.90
CA ALA A 417 2.77 6.92 19.48
C ALA A 417 3.94 6.09 18.92
N ILE A 418 3.63 5.15 18.02
CA ILE A 418 4.61 4.22 17.43
C ILE A 418 4.44 4.22 15.91
N HIS A 419 5.53 4.26 15.16
CA HIS A 419 5.53 3.97 13.72
C HIS A 419 6.69 3.07 13.31
N ALA A 420 6.47 2.28 12.25
CA ALA A 420 7.53 1.62 11.51
C ALA A 420 8.05 2.57 10.41
N ALA A 421 9.06 3.42 10.68
CA ALA A 421 9.69 4.37 9.75
C ALA A 421 8.80 5.41 9.03
N MET A 422 7.50 5.47 9.34
CA MET A 422 6.51 6.25 8.58
C MET A 422 6.15 7.61 9.19
N GLY A 423 7.05 8.25 9.95
CA GLY A 423 6.75 9.47 10.74
C GLY A 423 6.05 10.59 9.96
N GLY A 424 6.62 11.09 8.87
CA GLY A 424 5.96 12.10 8.01
C GLY A 424 4.84 11.56 7.13
N GLY A 425 4.78 10.23 6.93
CA GLY A 425 3.71 9.56 6.20
C GLY A 425 2.44 9.39 7.03
N THR A 426 2.56 9.30 8.35
CA THR A 426 1.48 9.08 9.34
C THR A 426 1.15 10.32 10.16
N GLY A 427 1.91 11.41 9.99
CA GLY A 427 1.76 12.64 10.77
C GLY A 427 2.40 12.58 12.16
N LEU A 428 2.95 11.43 12.56
CA LEU A 428 3.64 11.27 13.84
C LEU A 428 4.96 12.06 13.92
N ASN A 429 5.46 12.64 12.82
CA ASN A 429 6.53 13.65 12.91
C ASN A 429 6.08 14.94 13.62
N LEU A 430 4.78 15.30 13.55
CA LEU A 430 4.20 16.40 14.34
C LEU A 430 4.11 16.01 15.83
N PHE A 431 3.65 14.78 16.10
CA PHE A 431 3.59 14.22 17.45
C PHE A 431 4.99 14.12 18.08
N ASN A 432 6.00 13.70 17.32
CA ASN A 432 7.40 13.61 17.74
C ASN A 432 7.97 14.98 18.13
N HIS A 433 7.73 16.02 17.31
CA HIS A 433 8.15 17.39 17.64
C HIS A 433 7.47 17.91 18.93
N ARG A 434 6.20 17.55 19.17
CA ARG A 434 5.46 17.92 20.40
C ARG A 434 5.88 17.12 21.64
N PHE A 435 6.20 15.82 21.46
CA PHE A 435 6.42 14.83 22.52
C PHE A 435 7.57 13.84 22.19
N PRO A 436 8.83 14.29 22.07
CA PRO A 436 9.94 13.46 21.57
C PRO A 436 10.36 12.30 22.49
N LYS A 437 9.80 12.20 23.70
CA LYS A 437 9.99 11.07 24.63
C LYS A 437 8.83 10.06 24.61
N ARG A 438 7.80 10.29 23.79
CA ARG A 438 6.60 9.44 23.68
C ARG A 438 6.31 9.03 22.23
N CYS A 439 7.23 9.27 21.30
CA CYS A 439 7.14 8.85 19.90
C CYS A 439 8.27 7.86 19.59
N PHE A 440 7.93 6.69 19.06
CA PHE A 440 8.87 5.60 18.82
C PHE A 440 8.90 5.23 17.33
N ASP A 441 10.07 5.38 16.71
CA ASP A 441 10.35 4.80 15.39
C ASP A 441 11.07 3.46 15.59
N VAL A 442 10.50 2.37 15.08
CA VAL A 442 11.10 1.02 15.14
C VAL A 442 11.84 0.62 13.85
N GLY A 443 11.97 1.53 12.88
CA GLY A 443 12.48 1.20 11.55
C GLY A 443 11.42 0.49 10.69
N ILE A 444 11.81 -0.19 9.62
CA ILE A 444 10.88 -0.92 8.74
C ILE A 444 10.57 -2.29 9.36
N ALA A 445 9.90 -2.29 10.51
CA ALA A 445 9.67 -3.47 11.33
C ALA A 445 8.26 -3.49 11.96
N GLU A 446 7.22 -3.58 11.13
CA GLU A 446 5.81 -3.54 11.54
C GLU A 446 5.46 -4.64 12.56
N GLN A 447 6.02 -5.85 12.39
CA GLN A 447 5.85 -6.95 13.36
C GLN A 447 6.35 -6.54 14.76
N HIS A 448 7.54 -5.95 14.82
CA HIS A 448 8.10 -5.43 16.06
C HIS A 448 7.27 -4.25 16.59
N ALA A 449 6.77 -3.35 15.74
CA ALA A 449 5.91 -2.24 16.16
C ALA A 449 4.67 -2.71 16.94
N VAL A 450 4.01 -3.78 16.48
CA VAL A 450 2.82 -4.34 17.13
C VAL A 450 3.18 -5.06 18.44
N THR A 451 4.23 -5.89 18.45
CA THR A 451 4.68 -6.59 19.67
C THR A 451 5.22 -5.62 20.73
N PHE A 452 5.87 -4.53 20.29
CA PHE A 452 6.34 -3.44 21.15
C PHE A 452 5.17 -2.65 21.74
N ALA A 453 4.10 -2.41 20.96
CA ALA A 453 2.86 -1.87 21.48
C ALA A 453 2.22 -2.80 22.52
N ALA A 454 2.18 -4.11 22.27
CA ALA A 454 1.69 -5.11 23.25
C ALA A 454 2.48 -5.03 24.57
N GLY A 455 3.82 -5.00 24.51
CA GLY A 455 4.68 -4.86 25.68
C GLY A 455 4.43 -3.56 26.47
N LEU A 456 4.25 -2.43 25.78
CA LEU A 456 3.89 -1.17 26.43
C LEU A 456 2.51 -1.21 27.09
N ALA A 457 1.52 -1.84 26.46
CA ALA A 457 0.18 -2.00 27.02
C ALA A 457 0.18 -2.85 28.31
N CYS A 458 1.08 -3.82 28.43
CA CYS A 458 1.27 -4.60 29.66
C CYS A 458 1.75 -3.75 30.84
N GLU A 459 2.54 -2.69 30.58
CA GLU A 459 3.03 -1.73 31.58
C GLU A 459 2.04 -0.57 31.85
N GLY A 460 0.78 -0.69 31.39
CA GLY A 460 -0.27 0.32 31.60
C GLY A 460 -0.15 1.58 30.74
N ILE A 461 0.75 1.59 29.75
CA ILE A 461 0.88 2.66 28.75
C ILE A 461 -0.23 2.51 27.70
N LYS A 462 -0.62 3.61 27.03
CA LYS A 462 -1.66 3.65 25.99
C LYS A 462 -1.06 3.83 24.58
N PRO A 463 -0.59 2.76 23.93
CA PRO A 463 0.09 2.86 22.64
C PRO A 463 -0.89 3.03 21.47
N PHE A 464 -0.68 4.11 20.72
CA PHE A 464 -1.20 4.28 19.36
C PHE A 464 -0.15 3.74 18.37
N CYS A 465 -0.44 2.57 17.81
CA CYS A 465 0.36 1.93 16.78
C CYS A 465 -0.11 2.41 15.40
N THR A 466 0.58 3.41 14.84
CA THR A 466 0.18 4.07 13.60
C THR A 466 0.94 3.51 12.40
N ILE A 467 0.26 2.71 11.60
CA ILE A 467 0.82 1.95 10.47
C ILE A 467 -0.15 2.07 9.31
N TYR A 468 0.34 2.15 8.07
CA TYR A 468 -0.56 2.09 6.90
C TYR A 468 -1.30 0.74 6.86
N SER A 469 -2.58 0.73 6.50
CA SER A 469 -3.38 -0.51 6.31
C SER A 469 -2.65 -1.56 5.46
N THR A 470 -2.00 -1.12 4.37
CA THR A 470 -1.22 -2.01 3.49
C THR A 470 0.01 -2.64 4.17
N PHE A 471 0.66 -1.94 5.11
CA PHE A 471 1.87 -2.45 5.79
C PHE A 471 1.54 -3.26 7.05
N LEU A 472 0.40 -3.00 7.71
CA LEU A 472 -0.07 -3.80 8.84
C LEU A 472 -0.29 -5.28 8.47
N GLN A 473 -0.51 -5.58 7.19
CA GLN A 473 -0.54 -6.94 6.64
C GLN A 473 0.69 -7.78 7.03
N ARG A 474 1.89 -7.16 7.14
CA ARG A 474 3.13 -7.85 7.56
C ARG A 474 3.11 -8.26 9.03
N ALA A 475 2.31 -7.58 9.86
CA ALA A 475 2.24 -7.76 11.31
C ALA A 475 0.96 -8.47 11.79
N TYR A 476 0.18 -9.06 10.89
CA TYR A 476 -1.14 -9.60 11.20
C TYR A 476 -1.12 -10.66 12.31
N ASP A 477 -0.12 -11.54 12.31
CA ASP A 477 0.06 -12.55 13.36
C ASP A 477 0.29 -11.93 14.75
N GLN A 478 1.03 -10.82 14.83
CA GLN A 478 1.28 -10.09 16.08
C GLN A 478 0.00 -9.38 16.55
N VAL A 479 -0.89 -8.96 15.64
CA VAL A 479 -2.23 -8.45 16.02
C VAL A 479 -3.12 -9.58 16.57
N VAL A 480 -3.06 -10.78 15.96
CA VAL A 480 -3.82 -11.96 16.40
C VAL A 480 -3.35 -12.46 17.77
N HIS A 481 -2.07 -12.82 17.86
CA HIS A 481 -1.48 -13.56 18.98
C HIS A 481 -1.06 -12.64 20.12
N ASP A 482 -0.26 -11.61 19.84
CA ASP A 482 0.33 -10.79 20.90
C ASP A 482 -0.69 -9.76 21.45
N VAL A 483 -1.71 -9.39 20.67
CA VAL A 483 -2.66 -8.32 21.02
C VAL A 483 -4.09 -8.81 21.26
N ASP A 484 -4.80 -9.35 20.26
CA ASP A 484 -6.23 -9.68 20.40
C ASP A 484 -6.47 -10.85 21.36
N LEU A 485 -5.71 -11.93 21.23
CA LEU A 485 -5.78 -13.09 22.14
C LEU A 485 -5.56 -12.69 23.61
N GLN A 486 -4.64 -11.75 23.86
CA GLN A 486 -4.33 -11.22 25.19
C GLN A 486 -5.25 -10.05 25.63
N LYS A 487 -6.13 -9.57 24.75
CA LYS A 487 -7.02 -8.41 24.94
C LYS A 487 -6.30 -7.10 25.31
N LEU A 488 -5.05 -6.93 24.88
CA LEU A 488 -4.27 -5.75 25.23
C LEU A 488 -4.82 -4.49 24.53
N PRO A 489 -4.95 -3.34 25.22
CA PRO A 489 -5.56 -2.13 24.67
C PRO A 489 -4.59 -1.35 23.76
N VAL A 490 -4.11 -1.99 22.70
CA VAL A 490 -3.38 -1.35 21.60
C VAL A 490 -4.38 -0.65 20.67
N ARG A 491 -4.09 0.60 20.31
CA ARG A 491 -4.90 1.41 19.38
C ARG A 491 -4.24 1.44 18.00
N PHE A 492 -4.81 0.81 16.99
CA PHE A 492 -4.27 0.81 15.62
C PHE A 492 -4.86 1.95 14.78
N ALA A 493 -4.03 2.95 14.47
CA ALA A 493 -4.39 4.06 13.60
C ALA A 493 -3.97 3.74 12.16
N MET A 494 -4.94 3.37 11.31
CA MET A 494 -4.69 2.76 10.00
C MET A 494 -4.90 3.76 8.86
N ASP A 495 -3.85 4.52 8.55
CA ASP A 495 -3.81 5.43 7.40
C ASP A 495 -3.69 4.65 6.07
N ARG A 496 -3.92 5.31 4.93
CA ARG A 496 -3.84 4.75 3.56
C ARG A 496 -4.74 3.53 3.37
N ALA A 497 -5.84 3.49 4.12
CA ALA A 497 -6.90 2.53 3.92
C ALA A 497 -7.68 2.83 2.62
N GLY A 498 -8.14 1.78 1.94
CA GLY A 498 -8.75 1.88 0.61
C GLY A 498 -7.73 2.08 -0.52
N LEU A 499 -8.17 2.74 -1.58
CA LEU A 499 -7.42 2.98 -2.81
C LEU A 499 -6.47 4.17 -2.63
N VAL A 500 -5.18 3.96 -2.91
CA VAL A 500 -4.13 4.96 -2.66
C VAL A 500 -3.71 5.77 -3.89
N GLY A 501 -4.33 5.56 -5.06
CA GLY A 501 -4.03 6.26 -6.30
C GLY A 501 -2.70 5.82 -6.93
N ALA A 502 -1.78 6.78 -7.06
CA ALA A 502 -0.57 6.70 -7.90
C ALA A 502 0.49 5.68 -7.43
N ASP A 503 0.28 4.97 -6.32
CA ASP A 503 1.15 3.88 -5.83
C ASP A 503 0.58 2.48 -6.13
N GLY A 504 -0.68 2.40 -6.59
CA GLY A 504 -1.26 1.18 -7.15
C GLY A 504 -1.47 0.03 -6.15
N PRO A 505 -1.55 -1.21 -6.66
CA PRO A 505 -2.10 -2.34 -5.90
C PRO A 505 -1.17 -2.82 -4.78
N THR A 506 0.14 -2.62 -4.90
CA THR A 506 1.12 -3.00 -3.87
C THR A 506 1.05 -2.14 -2.61
N HIS A 507 0.32 -1.02 -2.65
CA HIS A 507 0.11 -0.12 -1.52
C HIS A 507 -1.38 0.04 -1.16
N CYS A 508 -2.26 -0.77 -1.74
CA CYS A 508 -3.71 -0.65 -1.53
C CYS A 508 -4.13 -1.21 -0.15
N GLY A 509 -4.81 -0.38 0.63
CA GLY A 509 -5.33 -0.73 1.95
C GLY A 509 -6.72 -1.37 1.90
N ALA A 510 -6.90 -2.38 1.04
CA ALA A 510 -8.21 -2.99 0.81
C ALA A 510 -8.66 -3.94 1.93
N PHE A 511 -7.71 -4.60 2.61
CA PHE A 511 -7.97 -5.85 3.34
C PHE A 511 -8.14 -5.71 4.86
N ASP A 512 -7.85 -4.55 5.45
CA ASP A 512 -7.85 -4.35 6.91
C ASP A 512 -9.21 -4.58 7.57
N VAL A 513 -10.32 -4.26 6.90
CA VAL A 513 -11.66 -4.54 7.46
C VAL A 513 -11.83 -6.04 7.66
N THR A 514 -11.51 -6.84 6.63
CA THR A 514 -11.62 -8.31 6.67
C THR A 514 -10.71 -8.91 7.74
N PHE A 515 -9.42 -8.53 7.78
CA PHE A 515 -8.48 -9.17 8.71
C PHE A 515 -8.64 -8.67 10.16
N MET A 516 -9.00 -7.40 10.41
CA MET A 516 -9.21 -6.89 11.77
C MET A 516 -10.57 -7.31 12.35
N ALA A 517 -11.65 -7.32 11.56
CA ALA A 517 -12.99 -7.61 12.08
C ALA A 517 -13.25 -9.11 12.34
N CYS A 518 -12.42 -10.01 11.80
CA CYS A 518 -12.49 -11.42 12.18
C CYS A 518 -12.00 -11.69 13.62
N LEU A 519 -11.09 -10.86 14.16
CA LEU A 519 -10.43 -11.06 15.46
C LEU A 519 -11.40 -10.85 16.65
N PRO A 520 -11.57 -11.81 17.58
CA PRO A 520 -12.68 -11.80 18.53
C PRO A 520 -12.89 -10.53 19.36
N ASN A 521 -11.82 -9.89 19.86
CA ASN A 521 -11.91 -8.81 20.85
C ASN A 521 -11.83 -7.40 20.24
N MET A 522 -11.32 -7.29 19.02
CA MET A 522 -11.10 -6.03 18.28
C MET A 522 -12.36 -5.18 18.10
N VAL A 523 -12.26 -3.89 18.45
CA VAL A 523 -13.20 -2.85 18.00
C VAL A 523 -12.71 -2.28 16.67
N VAL A 524 -13.56 -2.26 15.63
CA VAL A 524 -13.17 -1.90 14.26
C VAL A 524 -14.05 -0.75 13.76
N MET A 525 -13.43 0.41 13.50
CA MET A 525 -14.08 1.68 13.18
C MET A 525 -13.62 2.28 11.84
N ALA A 526 -14.45 3.13 11.23
CA ALA A 526 -14.05 3.96 10.10
C ALA A 526 -14.86 5.28 10.08
N PRO A 527 -14.21 6.46 10.14
CA PRO A 527 -14.90 7.74 10.17
C PRO A 527 -15.38 8.16 8.77
N SER A 528 -16.55 8.76 8.69
CA SER A 528 -17.12 9.29 7.44
C SER A 528 -16.46 10.58 6.96
N ASP A 529 -15.79 11.29 7.85
CA ASP A 529 -15.28 12.65 7.69
C ASP A 529 -14.20 12.95 8.75
N GLU A 530 -13.59 14.13 8.71
CA GLU A 530 -12.55 14.51 9.66
C GLU A 530 -13.05 14.75 11.10
N ALA A 531 -14.32 15.12 11.32
CA ALA A 531 -14.87 15.31 12.66
C ALA A 531 -15.09 13.96 13.37
N GLU A 532 -15.59 12.96 12.65
CA GLU A 532 -15.65 11.58 13.13
C GLU A 532 -14.25 11.02 13.41
N LEU A 533 -13.20 11.42 12.67
CA LEU A 533 -11.82 11.00 12.97
C LEU A 533 -11.36 11.53 14.34
N PHE A 534 -11.64 12.79 14.68
CA PHE A 534 -11.40 13.32 16.03
C PHE A 534 -12.15 12.50 17.09
N HIS A 535 -13.44 12.21 16.86
CA HIS A 535 -14.26 11.41 17.77
C HIS A 535 -13.75 9.97 17.92
N MET A 536 -13.29 9.32 16.85
CA MET A 536 -12.75 7.96 16.89
C MET A 536 -11.36 7.88 17.54
N VAL A 537 -10.53 8.91 17.42
CA VAL A 537 -9.27 9.01 18.20
C VAL A 537 -9.57 9.11 19.70
N ALA A 538 -10.53 9.96 20.11
CA ALA A 538 -10.97 10.03 21.51
C ALA A 538 -11.65 8.72 21.99
N THR A 539 -12.41 8.05 21.13
CA THR A 539 -13.01 6.74 21.41
C THR A 539 -11.93 5.68 21.64
N ALA A 540 -10.92 5.61 20.77
CA ALA A 540 -9.79 4.70 20.92
C ALA A 540 -8.95 5.04 22.18
N ALA A 541 -8.77 6.32 22.51
CA ALA A 541 -8.09 6.74 23.75
C ALA A 541 -8.84 6.27 25.00
N ALA A 542 -10.17 6.18 24.96
CA ALA A 542 -11.02 5.74 26.09
C ALA A 542 -11.20 4.21 26.21
N ILE A 543 -10.74 3.39 25.25
CA ILE A 543 -10.82 1.92 25.32
C ILE A 543 -9.55 1.38 25.97
N ASP A 544 -9.65 0.96 27.24
CA ASP A 544 -8.55 0.44 28.06
C ASP A 544 -8.66 -1.08 28.39
N ASP A 545 -9.64 -1.81 27.82
CA ASP A 545 -9.91 -3.22 28.16
C ASP A 545 -9.82 -4.25 27.00
N ARG A 546 -9.53 -3.78 25.78
CA ARG A 546 -9.42 -4.58 24.55
C ARG A 546 -8.73 -3.76 23.43
N PRO A 547 -8.19 -4.37 22.37
CA PRO A 547 -7.65 -3.61 21.25
C PRO A 547 -8.74 -2.91 20.42
N SER A 548 -8.35 -1.82 19.77
CA SER A 548 -9.22 -1.09 18.85
C SER A 548 -8.47 -0.61 17.62
N CYS A 549 -9.15 -0.45 16.49
CA CYS A 549 -8.58 0.12 15.27
C CYS A 549 -9.54 1.06 14.56
N PHE A 550 -8.99 2.07 13.87
CA PHE A 550 -9.74 2.95 12.97
C PHE A 550 -8.99 3.15 11.66
N ARG A 551 -9.69 2.98 10.53
CA ARG A 551 -9.14 3.14 9.17
C ARG A 551 -9.48 4.50 8.57
N TYR A 552 -8.52 5.17 7.93
CA TYR A 552 -8.77 6.44 7.23
C TYR A 552 -7.99 6.53 5.91
N PRO A 553 -8.56 7.19 4.88
CA PRO A 553 -8.03 7.13 3.52
C PRO A 553 -6.89 8.12 3.28
N ARG A 554 -6.12 7.85 2.22
CA ARG A 554 -5.20 8.84 1.66
C ARG A 554 -5.99 9.97 0.97
N GLY A 555 -6.25 11.06 1.69
CA GLY A 555 -6.92 12.21 1.11
C GLY A 555 -6.99 13.42 2.04
N ASN A 556 -7.77 14.41 1.61
CA ASN A 556 -8.16 15.55 2.42
C ASN A 556 -9.58 15.37 2.96
N GLY A 557 -9.88 16.04 4.07
CA GLY A 557 -11.21 16.03 4.67
C GLY A 557 -12.27 16.71 3.81
N ALA A 558 -13.54 16.44 4.14
CA ALA A 558 -14.72 16.92 3.44
C ALA A 558 -15.02 18.41 3.69
N GLY A 559 -14.46 19.01 4.75
CA GLY A 559 -14.70 20.41 5.13
C GLY A 559 -15.86 20.60 6.10
N VAL A 560 -16.10 19.61 6.96
CA VAL A 560 -17.08 19.69 8.07
C VAL A 560 -16.57 20.56 9.22
N GLU A 561 -17.47 20.99 10.10
CA GLU A 561 -17.11 21.70 11.33
C GLU A 561 -16.31 20.78 12.28
N LEU A 562 -15.22 21.30 12.85
CA LEU A 562 -14.30 20.52 13.68
C LEU A 562 -14.64 20.66 15.17
N PRO A 563 -14.43 19.60 15.98
CA PRO A 563 -14.56 19.69 17.43
C PRO A 563 -13.67 20.77 18.05
N LEU A 564 -14.21 21.48 19.04
CA LEU A 564 -13.54 22.62 19.67
C LEU A 564 -12.17 22.23 20.24
N GLY A 565 -11.15 23.01 19.87
CA GLY A 565 -9.78 22.77 20.34
C GLY A 565 -9.12 21.50 19.79
N ASN A 566 -9.61 20.96 18.66
CA ASN A 566 -9.14 19.70 18.06
C ASN A 566 -9.31 18.47 18.97
N LYS A 567 -10.19 18.52 19.98
CA LYS A 567 -10.43 17.40 20.91
C LYS A 567 -11.73 16.67 20.60
N GLY A 568 -11.66 15.35 20.48
CA GLY A 568 -12.83 14.51 20.21
C GLY A 568 -13.74 14.32 21.43
N VAL A 569 -14.94 13.79 21.17
CA VAL A 569 -15.82 13.23 22.20
C VAL A 569 -15.91 11.73 21.92
N PRO A 570 -15.68 10.83 22.91
CA PRO A 570 -15.83 9.40 22.71
C PRO A 570 -17.25 9.01 22.26
N LEU A 571 -17.34 8.14 21.26
CA LEU A 571 -18.58 7.59 20.75
C LEU A 571 -19.02 6.36 21.57
N GLU A 572 -20.32 6.09 21.63
CA GLU A 572 -20.80 4.80 22.14
C GLU A 572 -20.37 3.69 21.17
N VAL A 573 -19.62 2.71 21.67
CA VAL A 573 -19.00 1.65 20.85
C VAL A 573 -20.08 0.76 20.22
N GLY A 574 -20.08 0.69 18.90
CA GLY A 574 -21.08 -0.08 18.13
C GLY A 574 -22.38 0.68 17.85
N LYS A 575 -22.36 2.02 17.82
CA LYS A 575 -23.49 2.85 17.37
C LYS A 575 -23.23 3.55 16.05
N GLY A 576 -24.11 3.31 15.09
CA GLY A 576 -24.17 4.09 13.86
C GLY A 576 -25.01 5.35 14.03
N ARG A 577 -25.31 6.03 12.92
CA ARG A 577 -26.26 7.16 12.86
C ARG A 577 -26.97 7.21 11.51
N ILE A 578 -28.21 7.67 11.49
CA ILE A 578 -28.88 8.06 10.24
C ILE A 578 -28.51 9.52 9.97
N LEU A 579 -28.05 9.80 8.75
CA LEU A 579 -27.71 11.15 8.26
C LEU A 579 -28.84 11.75 7.43
N ILE A 580 -29.53 10.91 6.66
CA ILE A 580 -30.71 11.28 5.87
C ILE A 580 -31.77 10.21 6.13
N GLU A 581 -32.93 10.61 6.65
CA GLU A 581 -34.14 9.78 6.69
C GLU A 581 -34.81 9.76 5.31
N GLY A 582 -35.25 8.59 4.85
CA GLY A 582 -35.90 8.40 3.55
C GLY A 582 -36.80 7.16 3.54
N GLU A 583 -37.03 6.58 2.36
CA GLU A 583 -37.91 5.43 2.18
C GLU A 583 -37.39 4.44 1.14
N ARG A 584 -37.93 3.21 1.18
CA ARG A 584 -37.71 2.09 0.23
C ARG A 584 -36.29 1.53 0.14
N VAL A 585 -35.25 2.35 0.14
CA VAL A 585 -33.85 1.94 0.02
C VAL A 585 -32.99 2.64 1.09
N ALA A 586 -32.24 1.84 1.85
CA ALA A 586 -31.23 2.34 2.79
C ALA A 586 -29.81 2.09 2.25
N LEU A 587 -29.02 3.16 2.13
CA LEU A 587 -27.57 3.09 1.95
C LEU A 587 -26.91 3.08 3.33
N VAL A 588 -26.10 2.07 3.62
CA VAL A 588 -25.33 1.93 4.86
C VAL A 588 -23.85 2.03 4.52
N GLY A 589 -23.30 3.23 4.61
CA GLY A 589 -21.91 3.51 4.28
C GLY A 589 -20.97 3.23 5.45
N TYR A 590 -19.75 2.78 5.15
CA TYR A 590 -18.69 2.56 6.14
C TYR A 590 -17.43 3.37 5.80
N GLY A 591 -17.01 4.25 6.72
CA GLY A 591 -15.91 5.19 6.50
C GLY A 591 -16.20 6.21 5.40
N ALA A 592 -15.17 6.65 4.68
CA ALA A 592 -15.28 7.64 3.61
C ALA A 592 -16.29 7.29 2.48
N ALA A 593 -16.68 6.01 2.35
CA ALA A 593 -17.76 5.60 1.45
C ALA A 593 -19.12 6.25 1.77
N VAL A 594 -19.32 6.72 3.01
CA VAL A 594 -20.50 7.52 3.42
C VAL A 594 -20.64 8.79 2.56
N GLN A 595 -19.54 9.46 2.22
CA GLN A 595 -19.58 10.65 1.36
C GLN A 595 -20.09 10.31 -0.05
N SER A 596 -19.69 9.15 -0.58
CA SER A 596 -20.21 8.64 -1.85
C SER A 596 -21.69 8.24 -1.76
N CYS A 597 -22.17 7.79 -0.60
CA CYS A 597 -23.60 7.49 -0.36
C CYS A 597 -24.45 8.77 -0.30
N LEU A 598 -23.99 9.81 0.40
CA LEU A 598 -24.65 11.12 0.46
C LEU A 598 -24.76 11.75 -0.95
N ALA A 599 -23.66 11.72 -1.71
CA ALA A 599 -23.66 12.19 -3.10
C ALA A 599 -24.55 11.33 -4.02
N ALA A 600 -24.64 10.02 -3.79
CA ALA A 600 -25.54 9.14 -4.54
C ALA A 600 -27.02 9.45 -4.25
N ALA A 601 -27.38 9.72 -2.99
CA ALA A 601 -28.74 10.13 -2.64
C ALA A 601 -29.13 11.44 -3.35
N ALA A 602 -28.24 12.43 -3.40
CA ALA A 602 -28.47 13.69 -4.12
C ALA A 602 -28.61 13.52 -5.65
N LEU A 603 -28.00 12.49 -6.25
CA LEU A 603 -28.20 12.14 -7.67
C LEU A 603 -29.54 11.42 -7.91
N VAL A 604 -30.09 10.74 -6.90
CA VAL A 604 -31.31 9.93 -6.99
C VAL A 604 -32.57 10.74 -6.62
N GLU A 605 -32.47 11.72 -5.73
CA GLU A 605 -33.59 12.56 -5.29
C GLU A 605 -34.36 13.26 -6.45
N PRO A 606 -33.71 13.85 -7.49
CA PRO A 606 -34.42 14.44 -8.63
C PRO A 606 -35.30 13.46 -9.43
N HIS A 607 -35.10 12.15 -9.23
CA HIS A 607 -35.88 11.07 -9.86
C HIS A 607 -37.07 10.63 -8.99
N GLY A 608 -37.40 11.37 -7.92
CA GLY A 608 -38.53 11.09 -7.04
C GLY A 608 -38.29 9.96 -6.04
N LEU A 609 -37.02 9.65 -5.74
CA LEU A 609 -36.61 8.62 -4.79
C LEU A 609 -35.75 9.24 -3.68
N ARG A 610 -36.30 9.33 -2.46
CA ARG A 610 -35.59 9.84 -1.29
C ARG A 610 -35.00 8.67 -0.50
N LEU A 611 -33.69 8.45 -0.64
CA LEU A 611 -32.98 7.35 0.02
C LEU A 611 -32.72 7.65 1.49
N THR A 612 -32.73 6.62 2.33
CA THR A 612 -32.12 6.69 3.67
C THR A 612 -30.61 6.55 3.52
N VAL A 613 -29.84 7.39 4.21
CA VAL A 613 -28.37 7.25 4.29
C VAL A 613 -27.96 7.14 5.75
N ALA A 614 -27.35 6.02 6.10
CA ALA A 614 -26.78 5.75 7.41
C ALA A 614 -25.26 5.65 7.34
N ASP A 615 -24.61 6.24 8.33
CA ASP A 615 -23.19 6.07 8.64
C ASP A 615 -23.06 4.97 9.69
N ALA A 616 -22.42 3.86 9.32
CA ALA A 616 -22.27 2.70 10.18
C ALA A 616 -21.34 2.96 11.37
N ARG A 617 -20.33 3.82 11.22
CA ARG A 617 -19.17 4.07 12.13
C ARG A 617 -18.32 2.86 12.50
N PHE A 618 -18.94 1.75 12.88
CA PHE A 618 -18.31 0.52 13.37
C PHE A 618 -18.61 -0.66 12.43
N CYS A 619 -17.56 -1.37 12.00
CA CYS A 619 -17.70 -2.73 11.50
C CYS A 619 -17.76 -3.74 12.65
N LYS A 620 -17.16 -3.42 13.81
CA LYS A 620 -17.20 -4.29 14.99
C LYS A 620 -17.15 -3.49 16.29
N PRO A 621 -18.04 -3.77 17.27
CA PRO A 621 -19.32 -4.49 17.08
C PRO A 621 -20.25 -3.74 16.12
N LEU A 622 -21.11 -4.45 15.39
CA LEU A 622 -22.12 -3.85 14.53
C LEU A 622 -23.26 -3.24 15.36
N ASP A 623 -23.84 -2.13 14.88
CA ASP A 623 -25.11 -1.63 15.40
C ASP A 623 -26.28 -2.51 14.91
N GLN A 624 -26.49 -3.63 15.62
CA GLN A 624 -27.60 -4.55 15.37
C GLN A 624 -28.97 -3.89 15.53
N GLY A 625 -29.08 -2.78 16.30
CA GLY A 625 -30.32 -2.04 16.47
C GLY A 625 -30.67 -1.26 15.21
N LEU A 626 -29.71 -0.47 14.72
CA LEU A 626 -29.82 0.28 13.47
C LEU A 626 -30.06 -0.65 12.26
N ILE A 627 -29.25 -1.70 12.10
CA ILE A 627 -29.40 -2.64 10.97
C ILE A 627 -30.78 -3.31 11.01
N ARG A 628 -31.25 -3.77 12.17
CA ARG A 628 -32.59 -4.39 12.33
C ARG A 628 -33.73 -3.39 12.08
N SER A 629 -33.53 -2.10 12.39
CA SER A 629 -34.49 -1.04 12.05
C SER A 629 -34.58 -0.86 10.53
N LEU A 630 -33.45 -0.57 9.88
CA LEU A 630 -33.37 -0.34 8.43
C LEU A 630 -33.89 -1.54 7.62
N ALA A 631 -33.52 -2.76 8.03
CA ALA A 631 -33.98 -4.01 7.42
C ALA A 631 -35.50 -4.25 7.51
N ARG A 632 -36.20 -3.57 8.44
CA ARG A 632 -37.66 -3.68 8.61
C ARG A 632 -38.43 -2.55 7.92
N THR A 633 -37.81 -1.40 7.70
CA THR A 633 -38.45 -0.21 7.12
C THR A 633 -38.18 -0.01 5.62
N HIS A 634 -37.27 -0.78 5.02
CA HIS A 634 -36.88 -0.64 3.62
C HIS A 634 -37.09 -1.95 2.81
N GLU A 635 -37.33 -1.81 1.50
CA GLU A 635 -37.36 -2.92 0.53
C GLU A 635 -35.94 -3.41 0.19
N VAL A 636 -34.96 -2.50 0.25
CA VAL A 636 -33.56 -2.71 -0.15
C VAL A 636 -32.62 -2.15 0.91
N LEU A 637 -31.57 -2.90 1.23
CA LEU A 637 -30.45 -2.41 2.04
C LEU A 637 -29.15 -2.61 1.24
N ILE A 638 -28.39 -1.53 1.06
CA ILE A 638 -27.13 -1.53 0.32
C ILE A 638 -26.01 -1.14 1.28
N THR A 639 -25.08 -2.05 1.57
CA THR A 639 -23.87 -1.73 2.34
C THR A 639 -22.79 -1.24 1.40
N VAL A 640 -22.12 -0.12 1.70
CA VAL A 640 -21.09 0.46 0.83
C VAL A 640 -19.79 0.65 1.60
N GLU A 641 -18.71 0.02 1.14
CA GLU A 641 -17.38 0.10 1.76
C GLU A 641 -16.25 0.20 0.73
N GLU A 642 -15.12 0.77 1.13
CA GLU A 642 -13.87 0.75 0.36
C GLU A 642 -12.93 -0.36 0.86
N GLY A 643 -13.50 -1.54 1.08
CA GLY A 643 -12.84 -2.76 1.56
C GLY A 643 -13.03 -3.94 0.61
N SER A 644 -12.26 -5.00 0.82
CA SER A 644 -12.36 -6.26 0.08
C SER A 644 -13.56 -7.12 0.49
N ILE A 645 -13.79 -8.22 -0.22
CA ILE A 645 -14.65 -9.32 0.25
C ILE A 645 -14.24 -9.78 1.66
N GLY A 646 -15.23 -10.16 2.48
CA GLY A 646 -15.05 -10.42 3.92
C GLY A 646 -15.13 -9.17 4.80
N GLY A 647 -15.24 -7.96 4.22
CA GLY A 647 -15.37 -6.70 4.96
C GLY A 647 -16.73 -6.44 5.61
N PHE A 648 -17.06 -5.17 5.83
CA PHE A 648 -18.25 -4.68 6.52
C PHE A 648 -19.55 -5.29 5.99
N GLY A 649 -19.75 -5.31 4.67
CA GLY A 649 -20.94 -5.89 4.05
C GLY A 649 -21.08 -7.39 4.29
N SER A 650 -19.96 -8.09 4.52
CA SER A 650 -19.95 -9.53 4.86
C SER A 650 -20.34 -9.76 6.32
N HIS A 651 -19.84 -8.93 7.24
CA HIS A 651 -20.25 -8.95 8.65
C HIS A 651 -21.74 -8.60 8.81
N VAL A 652 -22.24 -7.60 8.08
CA VAL A 652 -23.67 -7.24 8.04
C VAL A 652 -24.51 -8.39 7.49
N ALA A 653 -24.10 -9.01 6.36
CA ALA A 653 -24.80 -10.16 5.79
C ALA A 653 -24.85 -11.35 6.76
N GLN A 654 -23.75 -11.65 7.45
CA GLN A 654 -23.70 -12.71 8.46
C GLN A 654 -24.68 -12.44 9.62
N PHE A 655 -24.67 -11.22 10.18
CA PHE A 655 -25.62 -10.84 11.22
C PHE A 655 -27.07 -10.96 10.74
N MET A 656 -27.40 -10.40 9.58
CA MET A 656 -28.76 -10.43 9.02
C MET A 656 -29.24 -11.85 8.70
N SER A 657 -28.33 -12.76 8.31
CA SER A 657 -28.65 -14.17 8.09
C SER A 657 -28.89 -14.95 9.38
N VAL A 658 -28.27 -14.54 10.50
CA VAL A 658 -28.45 -15.21 11.81
C VAL A 658 -29.63 -14.64 12.60
N ASP A 659 -29.97 -13.36 12.40
CA ASP A 659 -31.13 -12.68 13.00
C ASP A 659 -32.46 -12.96 12.25
N GLY A 660 -32.43 -13.76 11.17
CA GLY A 660 -33.60 -14.09 10.34
C GLY A 660 -34.08 -12.95 9.42
N LEU A 661 -33.32 -11.86 9.29
CA LEU A 661 -33.69 -10.68 8.51
C LEU A 661 -33.67 -10.92 6.98
N LEU A 662 -33.03 -11.99 6.53
CA LEU A 662 -32.97 -12.39 5.11
C LEU A 662 -34.04 -13.42 4.71
N ASP A 663 -34.87 -13.91 5.64
CA ASP A 663 -35.93 -14.89 5.36
C ASP A 663 -37.16 -14.27 4.65
N GLY A 664 -37.19 -12.94 4.52
CA GLY A 664 -38.29 -12.16 3.97
C GLY A 664 -38.13 -11.73 2.51
N LYS A 665 -38.63 -10.53 2.20
CA LYS A 665 -38.54 -9.91 0.85
C LYS A 665 -37.40 -8.90 0.69
N LEU A 666 -36.61 -8.68 1.75
CA LEU A 666 -35.57 -7.66 1.81
C LEU A 666 -34.43 -7.97 0.82
N LYS A 667 -34.11 -7.01 -0.05
CA LYS A 667 -32.99 -7.12 -0.99
C LYS A 667 -31.71 -6.55 -0.38
N LEU A 668 -30.84 -7.40 0.14
CA LEU A 668 -29.47 -7.02 0.54
C LEU A 668 -28.53 -6.98 -0.68
N ARG A 669 -27.70 -5.94 -0.81
CA ARG A 669 -26.60 -5.86 -1.79
C ARG A 669 -25.34 -5.20 -1.21
N PRO A 670 -24.17 -5.85 -1.20
CA PRO A 670 -22.91 -5.19 -0.91
C PRO A 670 -22.33 -4.49 -2.15
N LEU A 671 -21.84 -3.27 -1.97
CA LEU A 671 -20.94 -2.56 -2.87
C LEU A 671 -19.58 -2.43 -2.17
N LEU A 672 -18.57 -3.12 -2.71
CA LEU A 672 -17.23 -3.25 -2.14
C LEU A 672 -16.19 -3.28 -3.26
N LEU A 673 -14.90 -3.26 -2.91
CA LEU A 673 -13.83 -3.35 -3.91
C LEU A 673 -13.90 -4.70 -4.64
N PRO A 674 -13.88 -4.72 -6.00
CA PRO A 674 -14.00 -5.97 -6.75
C PRO A 674 -12.82 -6.90 -6.47
N ASP A 675 -13.05 -8.22 -6.54
CA ASP A 675 -12.04 -9.25 -6.27
C ASP A 675 -11.00 -9.37 -7.41
N ARG A 676 -10.20 -8.30 -7.54
CA ARG A 676 -9.08 -8.13 -8.46
C ARG A 676 -8.24 -6.95 -8.00
N TYR A 677 -6.96 -6.98 -8.31
CA TYR A 677 -6.12 -5.79 -8.13
C TYR A 677 -6.56 -4.66 -9.09
N ILE A 678 -6.58 -3.42 -8.58
CA ILE A 678 -6.77 -2.19 -9.35
C ILE A 678 -5.40 -1.53 -9.51
N ASP A 679 -5.00 -1.26 -10.75
CA ASP A 679 -3.68 -0.71 -11.07
C ASP A 679 -3.54 0.77 -10.65
N HIS A 680 -2.29 1.27 -10.62
CA HIS A 680 -1.98 2.68 -10.30
C HIS A 680 -2.71 3.65 -11.25
N GLY A 681 -3.16 4.78 -10.69
CA GLY A 681 -3.89 5.81 -11.43
C GLY A 681 -4.30 6.99 -10.54
N SER A 682 -5.19 7.85 -11.03
CA SER A 682 -5.83 8.83 -10.13
C SER A 682 -6.84 8.13 -9.20
N PRO A 683 -7.09 8.63 -7.97
CA PRO A 683 -8.12 8.05 -7.10
C PRO A 683 -9.52 8.02 -7.75
N ALA A 684 -9.85 9.01 -8.58
CA ALA A 684 -11.10 9.04 -9.33
C ALA A 684 -11.20 7.92 -10.38
N ASP A 685 -10.11 7.64 -11.10
CA ASP A 685 -10.04 6.50 -12.03
C ASP A 685 -10.15 5.16 -11.29
N GLN A 686 -9.51 5.04 -10.13
CA GLN A 686 -9.56 3.82 -9.33
C GLN A 686 -10.95 3.57 -8.74
N LEU A 687 -11.64 4.58 -8.19
CA LEU A 687 -13.02 4.47 -7.73
C LEU A 687 -14.00 4.19 -8.89
N THR A 688 -13.73 4.72 -10.09
CA THR A 688 -14.47 4.41 -11.32
C THR A 688 -14.26 2.96 -11.74
N GLN A 689 -13.03 2.44 -11.65
CA GLN A 689 -12.73 1.03 -11.91
C GLN A 689 -13.26 0.07 -10.83
N ALA A 690 -13.44 0.54 -9.60
CA ALA A 690 -14.04 -0.21 -8.51
C ALA A 690 -15.57 -0.28 -8.59
N GLY A 691 -16.22 0.65 -9.30
CA GLY A 691 -17.68 0.80 -9.29
C GLY A 691 -18.22 1.44 -8.00
N LEU A 692 -17.41 2.26 -7.31
CA LEU A 692 -17.75 2.86 -6.01
C LEU A 692 -17.97 4.39 -6.06
N THR A 693 -18.04 4.98 -7.26
CA THR A 693 -18.39 6.41 -7.40
C THR A 693 -19.89 6.65 -7.12
N PRO A 694 -20.31 7.89 -6.76
CA PRO A 694 -21.73 8.21 -6.52
C PRO A 694 -22.67 7.78 -7.67
N SER A 695 -22.25 7.95 -8.93
CA SER A 695 -23.02 7.50 -10.10
C SER A 695 -23.19 5.98 -10.18
N HIS A 696 -22.21 5.18 -9.72
CA HIS A 696 -22.34 3.72 -9.67
C HIS A 696 -23.26 3.26 -8.53
N ILE A 697 -23.16 3.90 -7.36
CA ILE A 697 -24.06 3.64 -6.23
C ILE A 697 -25.51 4.00 -6.60
N ALA A 698 -25.73 5.16 -7.24
CA ALA A 698 -27.02 5.54 -7.79
C ALA A 698 -27.54 4.53 -8.83
N ALA A 699 -26.71 4.12 -9.79
CA ALA A 699 -27.08 3.11 -10.77
C ALA A 699 -27.44 1.75 -10.13
N ALA A 700 -26.73 1.35 -9.06
CA ALA A 700 -27.08 0.16 -8.29
C ALA A 700 -28.47 0.28 -7.65
N VAL A 701 -28.81 1.42 -7.06
CA VAL A 701 -30.16 1.70 -6.52
C VAL A 701 -31.23 1.50 -7.58
N PHE A 702 -31.10 2.14 -8.75
CA PHE A 702 -32.07 1.99 -9.85
C PHE A 702 -32.16 0.55 -10.36
N ASN A 703 -31.03 -0.14 -10.53
CA ASN A 703 -31.00 -1.52 -11.03
C ASN A 703 -31.63 -2.56 -10.09
N ILE A 704 -31.76 -2.26 -8.80
CA ILE A 704 -32.42 -3.15 -7.81
C ILE A 704 -33.94 -2.87 -7.73
N LEU A 705 -34.34 -1.64 -8.04
CA LEU A 705 -35.73 -1.20 -8.11
C LEU A 705 -36.31 -1.47 -9.50
N GLU A 706 -36.83 -2.68 -9.70
CA GLU A 706 -37.41 -3.26 -10.93
C GLU A 706 -38.47 -2.39 -11.67
N SER A 707 -38.89 -1.26 -11.11
CA SER A 707 -39.75 -0.25 -11.76
C SER A 707 -39.01 0.69 -12.74
N TRP A 708 -37.67 0.74 -12.70
CA TRP A 708 -36.87 1.67 -13.51
C TRP A 708 -36.25 1.01 -14.74
N LYS A 709 -36.13 1.75 -15.86
CA LYS A 709 -35.60 1.20 -17.11
C LYS A 709 -34.08 1.30 -17.09
N ALA A 710 -33.39 0.22 -17.48
CA ALA A 710 -31.93 0.18 -17.54
C ALA A 710 -31.27 1.32 -18.36
N ARG A 711 -32.04 1.96 -19.25
CA ARG A 711 -31.62 3.15 -20.01
C ARG A 711 -31.37 4.39 -19.12
N GLU A 712 -32.19 4.61 -18.10
CA GLU A 712 -32.07 5.75 -17.19
C GLU A 712 -30.85 5.57 -16.26
N ALA A 713 -30.58 4.33 -15.81
CA ALA A 713 -29.35 4.00 -15.07
C ALA A 713 -28.08 4.23 -15.92
N LEU A 714 -28.09 3.87 -17.21
CA LEU A 714 -26.99 4.15 -18.15
C LEU A 714 -26.78 5.65 -18.37
N GLU A 715 -27.85 6.44 -18.46
CA GLU A 715 -27.77 7.90 -18.59
C GLU A 715 -27.12 8.52 -17.33
N ILE A 716 -27.49 8.08 -16.11
CA ILE A 716 -26.88 8.56 -14.85
C ILE A 716 -25.41 8.15 -14.70
N MET A 717 -25.01 7.00 -15.24
CA MET A 717 -23.59 6.61 -15.34
C MET A 717 -22.81 7.50 -16.33
N SER A 718 -23.46 8.01 -17.39
CA SER A 718 -22.83 8.86 -18.40
C SER A 718 -22.60 10.31 -17.94
N ILE A 719 -23.42 10.84 -17.03
CA ILE A 719 -23.39 12.26 -16.58
C ILE A 719 -22.02 12.68 -16.01
N ASN A 720 -21.22 11.75 -15.48
CA ASN A 720 -19.88 12.01 -14.95
C ASN A 720 -18.72 11.48 -15.82
N GLN A 721 -18.95 11.00 -17.04
CA GLN A 721 -17.90 10.40 -17.87
C GLN A 721 -17.68 11.12 -19.21
N ASN A 722 -16.66 11.98 -19.25
CA ASN A 722 -15.97 12.39 -20.49
C ASN A 722 -15.14 11.24 -21.14
N TYR A 723 -15.43 9.99 -20.77
CA TYR A 723 -14.81 8.76 -21.26
C TYR A 723 -15.90 7.76 -21.65
N ILE A 724 -16.58 8.02 -22.76
CA ILE A 724 -17.42 7.00 -23.41
C ILE A 724 -16.49 5.83 -23.79
N LYS A 725 -16.49 4.74 -23.03
CA LYS A 725 -15.86 3.49 -23.47
C LYS A 725 -16.80 2.82 -24.47
N TYR A 726 -16.37 2.74 -25.72
CA TYR A 726 -17.22 2.35 -26.85
C TYR A 726 -17.56 0.86 -26.79
N TYR A 727 -18.70 0.56 -26.16
CA TYR A 727 -19.28 -0.78 -26.09
C TYR A 727 -19.89 -1.19 -27.44
N CYS A 728 -19.95 -2.50 -27.70
CA CYS A 728 -20.65 -3.05 -28.86
C CYS A 728 -21.68 -4.09 -28.42
N ASP A 729 -22.95 -3.73 -28.56
CA ASP A 729 -24.11 -4.51 -28.07
C ASP A 729 -24.19 -5.92 -28.69
N TYR A 730 -23.77 -6.05 -29.95
CA TYR A 730 -23.71 -7.35 -30.63
C TYR A 730 -22.59 -8.26 -30.12
N CYS A 731 -21.55 -7.73 -29.47
CA CYS A 731 -20.34 -8.49 -29.13
C CYS A 731 -20.12 -8.71 -27.64
N ASP A 732 -20.85 -7.99 -26.79
CA ASP A 732 -20.65 -7.91 -25.34
C ASP A 732 -19.18 -7.64 -24.98
N THR A 733 -18.69 -6.49 -25.46
CA THR A 733 -17.30 -6.06 -25.25
C THR A 733 -17.16 -4.55 -25.43
N TYR A 734 -16.25 -3.97 -24.65
CA TYR A 734 -15.72 -2.63 -24.90
C TYR A 734 -14.65 -2.67 -26.00
N LEU A 735 -14.58 -1.60 -26.80
CA LEU A 735 -13.49 -1.30 -27.74
C LEU A 735 -12.47 -0.39 -27.06
N THR A 736 -11.22 -0.42 -27.52
CA THR A 736 -10.12 0.33 -26.89
C THR A 736 -10.16 1.84 -27.11
N HIS A 737 -10.77 2.32 -28.21
CA HIS A 737 -11.04 3.74 -28.49
C HIS A 737 -11.96 3.89 -29.73
N ASP A 738 -12.47 5.10 -30.00
CA ASP A 738 -13.51 5.33 -31.02
C ASP A 738 -13.06 5.38 -32.49
N SER A 739 -11.78 5.11 -32.78
CA SER A 739 -11.26 5.46 -34.11
C SER A 739 -12.06 4.76 -35.22
N PRO A 740 -12.36 5.46 -36.34
CA PRO A 740 -13.04 4.84 -37.47
C PRO A 740 -12.32 3.58 -37.98
N SER A 741 -10.99 3.50 -37.80
CA SER A 741 -10.19 2.29 -37.99
C SER A 741 -10.54 1.16 -37.02
N VAL A 742 -10.59 1.40 -35.69
CA VAL A 742 -10.97 0.36 -34.71
C VAL A 742 -12.42 -0.08 -34.89
N ARG A 743 -13.38 0.83 -35.11
CA ARG A 743 -14.76 0.45 -35.44
C ARG A 743 -14.82 -0.39 -36.73
N LYS A 744 -14.11 0.02 -37.78
CA LYS A 744 -14.05 -0.73 -39.05
C LYS A 744 -13.40 -2.11 -38.87
N GLN A 745 -12.36 -2.23 -38.04
CA GLN A 745 -11.68 -3.50 -37.76
C GLN A 745 -12.55 -4.44 -36.90
N HIS A 746 -13.21 -3.92 -35.86
CA HIS A 746 -14.15 -4.68 -35.04
C HIS A 746 -15.35 -5.16 -35.86
N ASN A 747 -16.01 -4.26 -36.59
CA ASN A 747 -17.17 -4.58 -37.41
C ASN A 747 -16.83 -5.50 -38.60
N ALA A 748 -15.57 -5.48 -39.06
CA ALA A 748 -15.08 -6.45 -40.04
C ALA A 748 -14.84 -7.85 -39.45
N GLY A 749 -14.71 -7.98 -38.13
CA GLY A 749 -14.39 -9.22 -37.41
C GLY A 749 -15.46 -10.31 -37.53
N TYR A 750 -15.02 -11.56 -37.54
CA TYR A 750 -15.89 -12.73 -37.70
C TYR A 750 -16.94 -12.85 -36.59
N LYS A 751 -16.54 -12.71 -35.31
CA LYS A 751 -17.45 -12.78 -34.14
C LYS A 751 -18.59 -11.75 -34.23
N HIS A 752 -18.26 -10.50 -34.55
CA HIS A 752 -19.25 -9.41 -34.71
C HIS A 752 -20.26 -9.73 -35.82
N LYS A 753 -19.79 -10.15 -36.99
CA LYS A 753 -20.65 -10.53 -38.12
C LYS A 753 -21.52 -11.76 -37.83
N ALA A 754 -21.01 -12.75 -37.10
CA ALA A 754 -21.76 -13.92 -36.67
C ALA A 754 -22.87 -13.54 -35.68
N ASN A 755 -22.56 -12.70 -34.70
CA ASN A 755 -23.53 -12.26 -33.70
C ASN A 755 -24.62 -11.38 -34.30
N ILE A 756 -24.29 -10.45 -35.21
CA ILE A 756 -25.29 -9.67 -35.98
C ILE A 756 -26.23 -10.60 -36.75
N ARG A 757 -25.70 -11.61 -37.46
CA ARG A 757 -26.53 -12.58 -38.18
C ARG A 757 -27.47 -13.35 -37.24
N SER A 758 -26.96 -13.84 -36.11
CA SER A 758 -27.81 -14.53 -35.12
C SER A 758 -28.86 -13.62 -34.49
N TYR A 759 -28.57 -12.34 -34.30
CA TYR A 759 -29.55 -11.35 -33.81
C TYR A 759 -30.69 -11.14 -34.82
N TYR A 760 -30.37 -10.84 -36.09
CA TYR A 760 -31.39 -10.63 -37.11
C TYR A 760 -32.17 -11.91 -37.44
N GLN A 761 -31.51 -13.08 -37.47
CA GLN A 761 -32.21 -14.35 -37.63
C GLN A 761 -33.24 -14.59 -36.51
N LYS A 762 -32.86 -14.40 -35.23
CA LYS A 762 -33.79 -14.54 -34.10
C LYS A 762 -34.93 -13.51 -34.15
N PHE A 763 -34.65 -12.30 -34.63
CA PHE A 763 -35.68 -11.28 -34.84
C PHE A 763 -36.66 -11.69 -35.94
N GLU A 764 -36.18 -12.19 -37.08
CA GLU A 764 -37.02 -12.71 -38.17
C GLU A 764 -37.82 -13.95 -37.74
N GLU A 765 -37.23 -14.86 -36.96
CA GLU A 765 -37.92 -16.00 -36.32
C GLU A 765 -39.04 -15.52 -35.39
N GLN A 766 -38.80 -14.50 -34.56
CA GLN A 766 -39.83 -13.91 -33.69
C GLN A 766 -40.95 -13.21 -34.47
N GLN A 767 -40.63 -12.40 -35.49
CA GLN A 767 -41.66 -11.77 -36.34
C GLN A 767 -42.48 -12.83 -37.09
N THR A 768 -41.84 -13.90 -37.55
CA THR A 768 -42.50 -15.04 -38.20
C THR A 768 -43.43 -15.77 -37.21
N GLN A 769 -43.00 -16.00 -35.97
CA GLN A 769 -43.85 -16.60 -34.94
C GLN A 769 -45.06 -15.72 -34.62
N ILE A 770 -44.88 -14.40 -34.47
CA ILE A 770 -45.98 -13.45 -34.24
C ILE A 770 -47.00 -13.50 -35.39
N LEU A 771 -46.55 -13.56 -36.64
CA LEU A 771 -47.40 -13.71 -37.82
C LEU A 771 -48.11 -15.08 -37.89
N ILE A 772 -47.47 -16.15 -37.43
CA ILE A 772 -48.06 -17.48 -37.31
C ILE A 772 -49.14 -17.49 -36.22
N ASP A 773 -48.83 -16.99 -35.02
CA ASP A 773 -49.73 -16.93 -33.88
C ASP A 773 -50.97 -16.08 -34.20
N GLN A 774 -50.78 -14.95 -34.90
CA GLN A 774 -51.87 -14.10 -35.33
C GLN A 774 -52.75 -14.78 -36.39
N LYS A 775 -52.18 -15.45 -37.39
CA LYS A 775 -52.95 -16.27 -38.35
C LYS A 775 -53.69 -17.43 -37.69
N ILE A 776 -53.07 -18.11 -36.72
CA ILE A 776 -53.72 -19.17 -35.93
C ILE A 776 -54.92 -18.60 -35.17
N LYS A 777 -54.76 -17.41 -34.56
CA LYS A 777 -55.82 -16.70 -33.84
C LYS A 777 -56.98 -16.29 -34.75
N ASP A 778 -56.68 -15.80 -35.96
CA ASP A 778 -57.70 -15.47 -36.97
C ASP A 778 -58.45 -16.73 -37.46
N HIS A 779 -57.73 -17.83 -37.69
CA HIS A 779 -58.32 -19.08 -38.19
C HIS A 779 -59.15 -19.82 -37.13
N LEU A 780 -58.71 -19.82 -35.86
CA LEU A 780 -59.51 -20.28 -34.73
C LEU A 780 -60.72 -19.37 -34.49
N GLY A 781 -60.55 -18.04 -34.65
CA GLY A 781 -61.64 -17.07 -34.61
C GLY A 781 -62.74 -17.35 -35.64
N GLN A 782 -62.37 -17.76 -36.85
CA GLN A 782 -63.33 -18.22 -37.88
C GLN A 782 -63.96 -19.58 -37.54
N THR A 783 -63.22 -20.48 -36.91
CA THR A 783 -63.70 -21.83 -36.55
C THR A 783 -64.79 -21.79 -35.47
N VAL A 784 -64.71 -20.86 -34.52
CA VAL A 784 -65.70 -20.69 -33.43
C VAL A 784 -67.09 -20.27 -33.96
N VAL A 785 -67.19 -19.72 -35.17
CA VAL A 785 -68.46 -19.24 -35.75
C VAL A 785 -69.42 -20.39 -36.11
N TYR A 786 -68.95 -21.65 -36.20
CA TYR A 786 -69.78 -22.79 -36.65
C TYR A 786 -70.31 -23.73 -35.56
N GLN A 787 -70.16 -23.40 -34.27
CA GLN A 787 -70.78 -24.17 -33.16
C GLN A 787 -71.50 -23.28 -32.13
N GLN A 788 -72.48 -22.49 -32.60
CA GLN A 788 -73.57 -21.95 -31.76
C GLN A 788 -74.96 -22.41 -32.26
N ILE A 789 -75.13 -23.72 -32.42
CA ILE A 789 -76.45 -24.37 -32.44
C ILE A 789 -76.39 -25.58 -31.49
N GLY A 790 -76.83 -25.38 -30.24
CA GLY A 790 -76.75 -26.38 -29.17
C GLY A 790 -76.93 -25.75 -27.80
N ALA A 791 -78.19 -25.66 -27.34
CA ALA A 791 -78.54 -24.92 -26.13
C ALA A 791 -78.57 -25.81 -24.87
N ALA A 792 -78.28 -25.17 -23.73
CA ALA A 792 -78.76 -25.46 -22.37
C ALA A 792 -78.67 -26.90 -21.80
N TYR A 793 -77.91 -27.05 -20.70
CA TYR A 793 -78.48 -27.61 -19.46
C TYR A 793 -77.69 -27.23 -18.19
N ASN A 794 -78.45 -26.97 -17.11
CA ASN A 794 -78.20 -27.05 -15.64
C ASN A 794 -76.75 -26.96 -15.08
N GLN A 795 -76.47 -26.10 -14.09
CA GLN A 795 -76.89 -26.18 -12.67
C GLN A 795 -76.54 -27.51 -11.97
N HIS A 796 -75.67 -27.46 -10.95
CA HIS A 796 -76.05 -27.76 -9.55
C HIS A 796 -74.92 -27.42 -8.55
N LEU A 797 -75.26 -27.31 -7.27
CA LEU A 797 -74.39 -26.90 -6.16
C LEU A 797 -74.11 -28.05 -5.17
N ALA A 798 -72.88 -28.04 -4.63
CA ALA A 798 -72.45 -28.43 -3.27
C ALA A 798 -72.85 -29.81 -2.66
N ALA A 799 -71.83 -30.59 -2.27
CA ALA A 799 -71.83 -31.44 -1.07
C ALA A 799 -70.39 -31.78 -0.60
N PHE A 800 -70.18 -31.91 0.72
CA PHE A 800 -69.00 -32.41 1.43
C PHE A 800 -69.45 -33.58 2.36
N PRO A 801 -68.58 -34.32 3.08
CA PRO A 801 -67.22 -34.83 2.76
C PRO A 801 -67.02 -36.33 3.11
N GLY A 802 -65.85 -36.91 2.77
CA GLY A 802 -65.15 -37.81 3.72
C GLY A 802 -64.72 -39.22 3.26
N ALA A 803 -63.46 -39.36 2.81
CA ALA A 803 -62.65 -40.59 2.90
C ALA A 803 -61.14 -40.26 2.82
N ARG A 804 -60.27 -41.20 3.24
CA ARG A 804 -58.78 -41.16 3.21
C ARG A 804 -58.28 -42.44 2.49
N PRO A 805 -57.01 -42.60 2.01
CA PRO A 805 -55.77 -42.05 2.58
C PRO A 805 -54.62 -41.66 1.59
N ARG A 806 -53.42 -41.50 2.18
CA ARG A 806 -52.08 -41.09 1.68
C ARG A 806 -51.62 -41.57 0.28
N LEU A 807 -50.74 -40.78 -0.34
CA LEU A 807 -49.83 -41.13 -1.45
C LEU A 807 -48.34 -40.93 -1.04
N PRO A 808 -47.39 -41.71 -1.58
CA PRO A 808 -45.94 -41.48 -1.47
C PRO A 808 -45.34 -40.71 -2.67
N VAL A 809 -44.07 -40.30 -2.56
CA VAL A 809 -43.31 -39.48 -3.54
C VAL A 809 -42.27 -40.33 -4.29
N MET A 810 -42.00 -40.03 -5.58
CA MET A 810 -40.79 -40.48 -6.29
C MET A 810 -40.31 -39.47 -7.38
N PRO A 811 -39.07 -39.60 -7.90
CA PRO A 811 -38.24 -38.48 -8.43
C PRO A 811 -38.22 -38.36 -9.98
N PRO A 812 -37.53 -37.35 -10.60
CA PRO A 812 -37.69 -37.02 -12.02
C PRO A 812 -36.86 -37.89 -13.01
N PRO A 813 -37.23 -37.92 -14.30
CA PRO A 813 -36.62 -38.80 -15.32
C PRO A 813 -35.36 -38.23 -16.00
N MET A 814 -34.57 -39.14 -16.60
CA MET A 814 -33.35 -38.90 -17.37
C MET A 814 -33.58 -38.83 -18.90
N LEU A 815 -32.54 -38.41 -19.63
CA LEU A 815 -32.44 -38.30 -21.09
C LEU A 815 -32.53 -39.66 -21.83
N PRO A 816 -33.01 -39.68 -23.10
CA PRO A 816 -32.75 -40.74 -24.06
C PRO A 816 -31.50 -40.47 -24.93
N ILE A 817 -30.84 -41.53 -25.38
CA ILE A 817 -29.71 -41.52 -26.32
C ILE A 817 -30.18 -42.05 -27.68
N PRO A 818 -29.65 -41.52 -28.81
CA PRO A 818 -29.42 -42.37 -29.97
C PRO A 818 -28.02 -42.19 -30.56
N GLY A 819 -27.40 -43.30 -30.98
CA GLY A 819 -26.13 -43.31 -31.71
C GLY A 819 -26.13 -44.40 -32.79
N ALA A 820 -25.78 -44.01 -34.02
CA ALA A 820 -25.52 -44.90 -35.14
C ALA A 820 -24.54 -44.21 -36.11
N VAL A 821 -23.69 -44.97 -36.81
CA VAL A 821 -22.63 -44.46 -37.69
C VAL A 821 -22.64 -45.26 -38.99
N PRO A 822 -22.32 -44.64 -40.14
CA PRO A 822 -21.36 -45.30 -41.02
C PRO A 822 -20.35 -44.37 -41.72
N HIS A 823 -19.06 -44.63 -41.43
CA HIS A 823 -17.91 -44.76 -42.36
C HIS A 823 -17.56 -43.74 -43.48
N HIS A 824 -16.24 -43.54 -43.63
CA HIS A 824 -15.50 -42.95 -44.77
C HIS A 824 -15.63 -41.41 -44.97
N LEU A 825 -14.58 -40.61 -45.26
CA LEU A 825 -13.16 -40.85 -45.57
C LEU A 825 -12.25 -39.70 -45.02
N VAL A 826 -10.92 -39.79 -45.24
CA VAL A 826 -9.80 -38.98 -44.66
C VAL A 826 -8.82 -38.64 -45.83
N PRO A 827 -7.95 -37.59 -45.86
CA PRO A 827 -7.41 -36.72 -44.77
C PRO A 827 -7.41 -35.17 -45.00
N GLY A 828 -6.93 -34.39 -44.01
CA GLY A 828 -6.53 -32.98 -44.24
C GLY A 828 -6.15 -32.09 -43.04
N ILE A 829 -4.94 -32.25 -42.47
CA ILE A 829 -4.24 -31.31 -41.53
C ILE A 829 -4.86 -31.13 -40.12
N ARG A 830 -4.01 -31.04 -39.08
CA ARG A 830 -4.37 -30.79 -37.67
C ARG A 830 -3.56 -29.63 -37.04
N PRO A 831 -4.16 -28.78 -36.21
CA PRO A 831 -3.50 -28.04 -35.12
C PRO A 831 -3.31 -28.92 -33.85
N PRO A 832 -2.51 -28.50 -32.85
CA PRO A 832 -2.16 -29.31 -31.68
C PRO A 832 -3.23 -29.35 -30.57
N MET A 833 -3.17 -30.37 -29.72
CA MET A 833 -4.04 -30.59 -28.56
C MET A 833 -3.30 -30.26 -27.25
N LEU A 834 -4.05 -29.80 -26.23
CA LEU A 834 -3.64 -29.84 -24.82
C LEU A 834 -4.51 -30.87 -24.07
N PRO A 835 -3.96 -31.63 -23.09
CA PRO A 835 -4.64 -32.79 -22.52
C PRO A 835 -5.49 -32.48 -21.27
N VAL A 836 -6.55 -33.26 -21.09
CA VAL A 836 -7.26 -33.48 -19.81
C VAL A 836 -7.64 -34.99 -19.73
N PRO A 837 -8.14 -35.53 -18.60
CA PRO A 837 -7.46 -36.60 -17.88
C PRO A 837 -7.96 -38.02 -18.21
N ILE A 838 -7.21 -39.03 -17.77
CA ILE A 838 -7.62 -40.44 -17.78
C ILE A 838 -7.47 -41.02 -16.37
N SER A 839 -8.53 -41.65 -15.87
CA SER A 839 -8.53 -42.45 -14.64
C SER A 839 -8.15 -43.91 -14.92
N ALA A 840 -7.66 -44.62 -13.90
CA ALA A 840 -7.01 -45.92 -14.06
C ALA A 840 -7.98 -47.12 -14.09
N PRO A 841 -7.59 -48.21 -14.77
CA PRO A 841 -7.85 -49.58 -14.35
C PRO A 841 -6.62 -50.16 -13.62
N GLY A 842 -6.83 -50.94 -12.56
CA GLY A 842 -5.75 -51.51 -11.73
C GLY A 842 -5.48 -53.01 -11.98
N TYR A 843 -4.46 -53.53 -11.29
CA TYR A 843 -4.20 -54.96 -11.06
C TYR A 843 -3.73 -55.16 -9.62
N ALA A 844 -3.96 -56.35 -9.06
CA ALA A 844 -3.59 -56.70 -7.68
C ALA A 844 -2.79 -58.02 -7.64
N ASN A 845 -1.86 -58.15 -6.69
CA ASN A 845 -1.69 -59.33 -5.81
C ASN A 845 -0.42 -59.26 -4.94
N ALA A 846 -0.41 -60.10 -3.89
CA ALA A 846 0.76 -60.56 -3.11
C ALA A 846 1.34 -59.58 -2.03
N PRO A 847 2.02 -60.10 -0.96
CA PRO A 847 1.70 -59.66 0.40
C PRO A 847 2.89 -59.23 1.30
N MET A 848 2.60 -59.05 2.59
CA MET A 848 3.50 -58.58 3.67
C MET A 848 4.84 -59.32 3.81
N MET A 849 5.89 -58.57 4.16
CA MET A 849 6.86 -58.95 5.20
C MET A 849 7.51 -57.71 5.85
N SER A 850 8.11 -57.88 7.04
CA SER A 850 8.61 -56.82 7.94
C SER A 850 10.12 -56.57 7.82
N MET A 851 10.59 -55.33 8.05
CA MET A 851 12.00 -55.03 8.39
C MET A 851 12.17 -53.87 9.40
N GLN A 852 13.41 -53.66 9.84
CA GLN A 852 13.84 -53.04 11.11
C GLN A 852 14.14 -51.52 11.04
N PRO A 853 14.24 -50.83 12.19
CA PRO A 853 14.79 -49.46 12.28
C PRO A 853 16.33 -49.42 12.18
N PRO A 854 16.93 -48.26 11.81
CA PRO A 854 18.39 -48.08 11.70
C PRO A 854 19.10 -47.87 13.06
N PRO A 855 20.44 -48.00 13.13
CA PRO A 855 21.18 -48.21 14.39
C PRO A 855 21.75 -46.95 15.05
N SER A 856 22.09 -47.07 16.33
CA SER A 856 22.83 -46.10 17.14
C SER A 856 24.35 -46.29 17.08
N SER A 857 25.10 -45.21 17.31
CA SER A 857 26.55 -45.23 17.56
C SER A 857 26.87 -44.61 18.93
N ALA A 858 27.97 -45.03 19.57
CA ALA A 858 28.20 -44.87 21.00
C ALA A 858 29.37 -43.92 21.36
N LEU A 859 29.41 -43.51 22.64
CA LEU A 859 30.50 -42.76 23.27
C LEU A 859 31.16 -43.57 24.42
N PRO A 860 32.46 -43.34 24.73
CA PRO A 860 33.23 -44.11 25.73
C PRO A 860 32.98 -43.68 27.21
N PRO A 861 33.47 -44.44 28.21
CA PRO A 861 32.82 -44.56 29.53
C PRO A 861 33.42 -43.75 30.71
N GLN A 862 32.78 -43.90 31.88
CA GLN A 862 33.00 -43.16 33.13
C GLN A 862 34.08 -43.73 34.09
N THR A 863 34.60 -42.85 34.95
CA THR A 863 35.00 -43.10 36.36
C THR A 863 34.80 -41.80 37.16
N SER A 864 34.52 -41.73 38.46
CA SER A 864 33.99 -42.69 39.46
C SER A 864 33.77 -41.95 40.79
N GLY A 865 32.65 -42.18 41.51
CA GLY A 865 32.51 -41.69 42.90
C GLY A 865 31.06 -41.47 43.37
N ALA A 866 30.74 -41.96 44.57
CA ALA A 866 29.49 -41.72 45.31
C ALA A 866 29.84 -41.23 46.75
N PRO A 867 28.91 -40.63 47.53
CA PRO A 867 27.91 -41.43 48.25
C PRO A 867 26.51 -40.76 48.45
N ALA A 868 25.64 -41.43 49.21
CA ALA A 868 24.35 -40.97 49.77
C ALA A 868 24.33 -41.30 51.30
N PRO A 869 23.25 -41.18 52.11
CA PRO A 869 21.88 -40.63 51.93
C PRO A 869 21.47 -39.61 53.04
N PRO A 870 20.19 -39.15 53.18
CA PRO A 870 19.79 -38.10 54.15
C PRO A 870 19.04 -38.60 55.41
N SER A 871 18.89 -37.72 56.42
CA SER A 871 18.04 -37.92 57.62
C SER A 871 17.59 -36.55 58.22
N THR A 872 16.30 -36.21 58.27
CA THR A 872 15.26 -36.39 59.35
C THR A 872 15.12 -35.24 60.37
N SER A 873 14.00 -34.49 60.33
CA SER A 873 13.10 -34.23 61.49
C SER A 873 11.91 -33.29 61.17
N THR A 874 10.70 -33.69 61.57
CA THR A 874 9.43 -32.93 61.66
C THR A 874 9.27 -32.32 63.09
N PRO A 875 8.21 -31.56 63.51
CA PRO A 875 6.84 -31.48 62.94
C PRO A 875 6.02 -30.15 63.01
N LEU A 876 4.84 -30.22 62.38
CA LEU A 876 3.46 -29.72 62.69
C LEU A 876 3.18 -28.90 64.00
N PRO A 877 2.06 -28.12 64.12
CA PRO A 877 0.74 -28.42 63.51
C PRO A 877 -0.14 -27.25 62.98
N ILE A 878 -1.26 -27.66 62.36
CA ILE A 878 -2.46 -26.86 61.99
C ILE A 878 -3.62 -27.21 62.97
N PRO A 879 -4.65 -26.38 63.13
CA PRO A 879 -5.98 -26.70 62.53
C PRO A 879 -6.64 -25.44 61.89
N GLY A 880 -7.66 -25.50 61.01
CA GLY A 880 -8.62 -26.56 60.67
C GLY A 880 -10.01 -26.26 61.28
N GLY A 881 -11.16 -26.31 60.58
CA GLY A 881 -11.42 -26.51 59.14
C GLY A 881 -12.93 -26.73 58.85
N GLY A 882 -13.40 -26.43 57.63
CA GLY A 882 -14.80 -26.60 57.19
C GLY A 882 -15.78 -25.50 57.65
N GLY A 883 -16.95 -25.30 57.02
CA GLY A 883 -17.48 -25.90 55.79
C GLY A 883 -18.98 -25.57 55.55
N GLN A 884 -19.45 -25.85 54.33
CA GLN A 884 -20.87 -25.75 53.85
C GLN A 884 -21.49 -24.35 53.69
N THR A 885 -22.45 -24.27 52.75
CA THR A 885 -23.38 -23.16 52.52
C THR A 885 -24.69 -23.39 53.30
N PRO A 886 -25.52 -22.35 53.47
CA PRO A 886 -26.81 -22.43 52.79
C PRO A 886 -27.25 -21.11 52.11
N SER A 887 -28.47 -21.10 51.59
CA SER A 887 -29.07 -20.09 50.73
C SER A 887 -29.86 -19.00 51.47
N SER A 888 -30.28 -17.99 50.69
CA SER A 888 -31.59 -17.27 50.72
C SER A 888 -31.63 -15.79 51.17
N SER A 889 -32.25 -14.98 50.30
CA SER A 889 -33.14 -13.82 50.51
C SER A 889 -32.91 -12.82 51.67
N GLY A 890 -32.93 -11.52 51.35
CA GLY A 890 -33.30 -10.50 52.34
C GLY A 890 -33.05 -9.02 52.01
N VAL A 891 -33.87 -8.43 51.12
CA VAL A 891 -34.55 -7.11 51.20
C VAL A 891 -33.90 -5.93 52.00
N LEU A 892 -33.87 -4.75 51.34
CA LEU A 892 -33.64 -3.35 51.80
C LEU A 892 -34.54 -2.94 53.02
N PRO A 893 -34.43 -1.75 53.71
CA PRO A 893 -33.98 -0.44 53.18
C PRO A 893 -33.38 0.61 54.20
N VAL A 894 -33.14 1.87 53.73
CA VAL A 894 -33.50 3.21 54.33
C VAL A 894 -33.29 3.42 55.86
N ASP A 895 -32.66 4.49 56.39
CA ASP A 895 -32.03 5.73 55.86
C ASP A 895 -30.91 6.23 56.86
N THR A 896 -30.55 7.49 57.21
CA THR A 896 -31.02 8.87 56.94
C THR A 896 -29.90 9.92 57.19
N GLN A 897 -29.97 11.09 56.54
CA GLN A 897 -29.43 12.44 56.93
C GLN A 897 -27.91 12.60 57.27
N MET A 898 -27.12 13.47 56.63
CA MET A 898 -27.17 14.94 56.44
C MET A 898 -26.60 15.82 57.58
N TYR A 899 -25.96 16.92 57.15
CA TYR A 899 -25.43 18.15 57.82
C TYR A 899 -23.89 18.23 58.02
N ASN A 900 -23.21 19.38 57.86
CA ASN A 900 -23.32 20.50 56.87
C ASN A 900 -22.05 21.40 56.94
N PHE A 901 -21.83 22.30 55.97
CA PHE A 901 -20.91 23.48 55.98
C PHE A 901 -19.38 23.33 56.22
N ASN A 902 -18.60 23.45 55.12
CA ASN A 902 -17.63 24.52 54.76
C ASN A 902 -17.31 25.67 55.76
N PRO A 903 -16.24 26.51 55.58
CA PRO A 903 -15.08 26.47 54.64
C PRO A 903 -13.72 26.97 55.27
N THR A 904 -12.78 27.46 54.42
CA THR A 904 -11.53 28.26 54.65
C THR A 904 -10.26 27.49 55.09
N ALA A 905 -9.11 27.56 54.38
CA ALA A 905 -8.06 28.60 54.23
C ALA A 905 -6.96 28.55 55.34
N THR A 906 -5.69 28.96 55.19
CA THR A 906 -5.01 29.79 54.16
C THR A 906 -3.48 29.55 54.13
N ALA A 907 -2.85 29.75 52.96
CA ALA A 907 -1.52 30.38 52.69
C ALA A 907 -0.20 30.04 53.46
N ASN A 908 0.83 29.78 52.63
CA ASN A 908 2.20 30.36 52.64
C ASN A 908 3.28 30.02 53.69
N ALA A 909 4.50 29.85 53.15
CA ALA A 909 5.83 30.24 53.69
C ALA A 909 6.43 29.46 54.89
N SER A 910 7.77 29.39 55.07
CA SER A 910 8.90 29.49 54.11
C SER A 910 10.23 29.06 54.77
N GLY A 911 11.21 28.63 53.95
CA GLY A 911 12.65 28.89 54.17
C GLY A 911 13.55 27.80 54.79
N TYR A 912 14.78 27.73 54.25
CA TYR A 912 16.04 27.21 54.84
C TYR A 912 16.12 25.70 55.23
N SER A 913 17.25 24.97 55.09
CA SER A 913 18.54 25.24 54.40
C SER A 913 19.35 23.95 54.13
N TYR A 914 20.32 24.03 53.20
CA TYR A 914 21.42 23.08 52.88
C TYR A 914 22.37 22.79 54.09
N PRO A 915 23.40 21.88 54.05
CA PRO A 915 24.12 21.29 52.89
C PRO A 915 24.53 19.77 52.99
N GLN A 916 25.47 19.36 52.09
CA GLN A 916 26.33 18.13 52.07
C GLN A 916 25.70 16.86 51.45
N SER A 917 26.09 16.40 50.23
CA SER A 917 27.35 15.75 49.75
C SER A 917 27.47 14.28 50.18
N SER A 918 27.85 13.31 49.33
CA SER A 918 28.85 13.34 48.25
C SER A 918 28.61 12.33 47.09
N GLN A 919 29.48 12.39 46.06
CA GLN A 919 30.08 11.33 45.21
C GLN A 919 29.53 9.87 45.30
N THR A 920 29.52 9.05 44.23
CA THR A 920 30.48 8.96 43.10
C THR A 920 29.87 8.31 41.83
N SER A 921 30.62 8.40 40.73
CA SER A 921 30.47 7.71 39.43
C SER A 921 29.82 6.32 39.39
N HIS A 922 29.01 6.07 38.36
CA HIS A 922 29.52 5.30 37.23
C HIS A 922 28.93 5.72 35.88
#